data_AF-A0A8T5IEB0-F1
#
_entry.id   AF-A0A8T5IEB0-F1
#
_cell.length_a   1.000
_cell.length_b   1.000
_cell.length_c   1.000
_cell.angle_alpha   90.00
_cell.angle_beta   90.00
_cell.angle_gamma   90.00
#
_symmetry.space_group_name_H-M   'P 1'
#
loop_
_entity.id
_entity.type
_entity.pdbx_description
1 polymer ?
#
loop_
_entity_poly.entity_id
_entity_poly.type
_entity_poly.pdbx_seq_one_letter_code
_entity_poly.pdbx_strand_id
1 'polypeptide(L)'
;HQHLIANAAAMVDLAPEPMVAPEILPEGFLMRAGKSGVDSMIAMLRTALDEKVDGYMLIEGPGEKHEVIIRQGMPVAIRSRSDDLQAAVFAATTPGFDATLRRIERSEIAGAMAGGIGDFSLNGFISALATCRTRSDSRQETLRGRMARMWGFEAGLELLDTSRVGFKLIEHKAAGEASLKPVESEKAVLLPVSRHQGERAAKLETSLDESRIQTARLKDKLEESAQSAEWLRDELRLANDRCDELHERIEGLNISLDESAAAKRSADENSEEVSDRASRLSKRVAALEHQLEERASELALALGDSGSRSQLRKEVAELSTKEAHLSAEVEANSEKLARLRDNIENDERRSRMLTDQVSALSDRHRVSATDTDEIERRLSRAREELSTVESETHEVRKMLKETLSERDEVGAKSNHLQVELRDLMGERQSLLRELGDLAANRGEKEGELAHLIKRARELSGAHEDALADIAEAEKIRARLSEEPLARALMGEESGIEALGPVLERLEHARTMGYSVTLLDRAVERGLQLIQFTVEEVSRTPRYLLSNEVMDILERQSPHTAGTVRGLTNWSVKQRLENRLAETVQHVVLDLERMLEDYEQSVTMLRRLRQVLDQLQGLGAPTEEVESLLLSCNRPESLPLIARKARRLIQMALDEIYLEADQRDAGAAVRLETTTQVLEELVSQIEATGLTGEDPNGPLWDFQRSGMLPWEARGDAPHVEVAEDAIVELTQPLESTDIINENQHQPVPENEEVEELWTDLPPPEDNPETETELVPKAMVEASEIIESTGEADQRAWIEQELARLDAQWKHRGEVASEPTTNPLVDEDMLSDLESDLADLEL
;
A
#
# COMPACT_ATOMS: atom_id res chain seq x y z
N HIS A 1 -17.98 20.77 14.15
CA HIS A 1 -16.83 21.25 14.96
C HIS A 1 -17.05 21.14 16.47
N GLN A 2 -18.13 21.66 17.07
CA GLN A 2 -18.37 21.52 18.52
C GLN A 2 -18.47 20.07 19.02
N HIS A 3 -19.04 19.14 18.25
CA HIS A 3 -19.06 17.71 18.59
C HIS A 3 -17.70 17.02 18.49
N LEU A 4 -16.80 17.49 17.61
CA LEU A 4 -15.43 16.99 17.49
C LEU A 4 -14.57 17.51 18.64
N ILE A 5 -14.77 18.77 19.04
CA ILE A 5 -14.12 19.37 20.21
C ILE A 5 -14.62 18.72 21.50
N ALA A 6 -15.91 18.40 21.62
CA ALA A 6 -16.46 17.67 22.76
C ALA A 6 -15.93 16.22 22.85
N ASN A 7 -15.77 15.53 21.71
CA ASN A 7 -15.14 14.21 21.66
C ASN A 7 -13.64 14.27 21.97
N ALA A 8 -12.94 15.29 21.49
CA ALA A 8 -11.52 15.49 21.77
C ALA A 8 -11.29 15.85 23.25
N ALA A 9 -12.16 16.67 23.84
CA ALA A 9 -12.12 17.01 25.26
C ALA A 9 -12.41 15.78 26.16
N ALA A 10 -13.27 14.86 25.71
CA ALA A 10 -13.55 13.61 26.41
C ALA A 10 -12.43 12.55 26.28
N MET A 11 -11.48 12.73 25.37
CA MET A 11 -10.35 11.81 25.12
C MET A 11 -9.05 12.25 25.82
N VAL A 12 -8.98 13.47 26.34
CA VAL A 12 -7.75 14.09 26.86
C VAL A 12 -7.66 14.06 28.40
N ASP A 13 -8.66 13.52 29.11
CA ASP A 13 -8.64 13.29 30.56
C ASP A 13 -8.01 14.44 31.39
N LEU A 14 -8.82 15.45 31.73
CA LEU A 14 -8.70 15.95 33.10
C LEU A 14 -9.07 14.75 33.99
N ALA A 15 -8.11 14.32 34.82
CA ALA A 15 -8.31 13.31 35.85
C ALA A 15 -9.72 13.47 36.45
N PRO A 16 -10.60 12.47 36.33
CA PRO A 16 -11.95 12.61 36.84
C PRO A 16 -11.83 12.85 38.34
N GLU A 17 -12.37 13.97 38.82
CA GLU A 17 -12.77 14.04 40.21
C GLU A 17 -13.56 12.77 40.53
N PRO A 18 -13.38 12.14 41.71
CA PRO A 18 -14.05 10.89 42.03
C PRO A 18 -15.56 11.09 41.90
N MET A 19 -16.12 10.70 40.75
CA MET A 19 -17.53 10.84 40.47
C MET A 19 -18.25 9.83 41.35
N VAL A 20 -19.09 10.35 42.24
CA VAL A 20 -19.95 9.53 43.10
C VAL A 20 -20.92 8.76 42.19
N ALA A 21 -20.91 7.43 42.31
CA ALA A 21 -21.81 6.58 41.56
C ALA A 21 -23.27 6.97 41.83
N PRO A 22 -24.09 7.27 40.80
CA PRO A 22 -25.50 7.56 40.99
C PRO A 22 -26.24 6.32 41.53
N GLU A 23 -27.06 6.50 42.56
CA GLU A 23 -27.81 5.41 43.22
C GLU A 23 -28.83 4.76 42.27
N ILE A 24 -29.34 5.52 41.30
CA ILE A 24 -30.26 5.07 40.25
C ILE A 24 -29.76 5.59 38.91
N LEU A 25 -29.64 4.71 37.90
CA LEU A 25 -29.30 5.14 36.55
C LEU A 25 -30.50 5.81 35.85
N PRO A 26 -30.27 6.80 34.97
CA PRO A 26 -31.33 7.47 34.23
C PRO A 26 -32.12 6.47 33.38
N GLU A 27 -33.43 6.71 33.22
CA GLU A 27 -34.33 5.71 32.64
C GLU A 27 -34.02 5.40 31.16
N GLY A 28 -33.40 6.34 30.43
CA GLY A 28 -32.93 6.14 29.06
C GLY A 28 -34.04 5.78 28.05
N PHE A 29 -33.65 5.61 26.78
CA PHE A 29 -34.54 5.13 25.73
C PHE A 29 -34.53 3.60 25.68
N LEU A 30 -35.70 2.96 25.79
CA LEU A 30 -35.84 1.50 25.72
C LEU A 30 -35.66 1.00 24.28
N MET A 31 -34.58 0.25 24.04
CA MET A 31 -34.27 -0.36 22.74
C MET A 31 -34.92 -1.73 22.59
N ARG A 32 -34.80 -2.58 23.61
CA ARG A 32 -35.27 -3.96 23.57
C ARG A 32 -35.70 -4.45 24.94
N ALA A 33 -36.80 -5.18 25.00
CA ALA A 33 -37.27 -5.84 26.23
C ALA A 33 -37.42 -7.35 25.98
N GLY A 34 -37.11 -8.16 26.99
CA GLY A 34 -37.21 -9.61 26.92
C GLY A 34 -37.01 -10.25 28.28
N LYS A 35 -36.92 -11.58 28.30
CA LYS A 35 -36.57 -12.32 29.52
C LYS A 35 -35.06 -12.50 29.62
N SER A 36 -34.55 -12.51 30.85
CA SER A 36 -33.17 -12.88 31.16
C SER A 36 -32.92 -14.36 30.90
N GLY A 37 -31.70 -14.63 30.47
CA GLY A 37 -31.11 -15.95 30.23
C GLY A 37 -29.79 -15.78 29.48
N VAL A 38 -28.88 -16.76 29.55
CA VAL A 38 -27.54 -16.66 28.94
C VAL A 38 -27.61 -16.34 27.44
N ASP A 39 -28.40 -17.10 26.67
CA ASP A 39 -28.56 -16.88 25.23
C ASP A 39 -29.34 -15.59 24.90
N SER A 40 -30.30 -15.19 25.75
CA SER A 40 -31.06 -13.95 25.60
C SER A 40 -30.20 -12.72 25.84
N MET A 41 -29.35 -12.76 26.87
CA MET A 41 -28.36 -11.75 27.19
C MET A 41 -27.35 -11.57 26.05
N ILE A 42 -26.81 -12.66 25.50
CA ILE A 42 -25.93 -12.61 24.32
C ILE A 42 -26.67 -11.98 23.13
N ALA A 43 -27.94 -12.32 22.91
CA ALA A 43 -28.72 -11.74 21.81
C ALA A 43 -28.99 -10.24 22.00
N MET A 44 -29.20 -9.76 23.23
CA MET A 44 -29.37 -8.34 23.55
C MET A 44 -28.05 -7.56 23.43
N LEU A 45 -26.95 -8.15 23.89
CA LEU A 45 -25.62 -7.57 23.74
C LEU A 45 -25.17 -7.53 22.28
N ARG A 46 -25.57 -8.52 21.47
CA ARG A 46 -25.36 -8.47 20.02
C ARG A 46 -26.11 -7.31 19.38
N THR A 47 -27.37 -7.09 19.73
CA THR A 47 -28.10 -5.91 19.23
C THR A 47 -27.46 -4.60 19.70
N ALA A 48 -26.94 -4.55 20.92
CA ALA A 48 -26.21 -3.38 21.41
C ALA A 48 -24.91 -3.13 20.61
N LEU A 49 -24.21 -4.18 20.19
CA LEU A 49 -23.03 -4.09 19.34
C LEU A 49 -23.37 -3.63 17.92
N ASP A 50 -24.36 -4.25 17.28
CA ASP A 50 -24.78 -3.92 15.92
C ASP A 50 -25.24 -2.45 15.82
N GLU A 51 -25.90 -1.93 16.85
CA GLU A 51 -26.41 -0.55 16.91
C GLU A 51 -25.46 0.44 17.61
N LYS A 52 -24.27 -0.02 18.04
CA LYS A 52 -23.26 0.77 18.79
C LYS A 52 -23.86 1.55 19.97
N VAL A 53 -24.64 0.86 20.80
CA VAL A 53 -25.41 1.45 21.89
C VAL A 53 -24.48 1.88 23.04
N ASP A 54 -24.66 3.13 23.45
CA ASP A 54 -24.14 3.74 24.67
C ASP A 54 -25.28 3.71 25.71
N GLY A 55 -25.16 2.92 26.79
CA GLY A 55 -26.27 2.73 27.74
C GLY A 55 -26.06 1.58 28.75
N TYR A 56 -27.14 0.95 29.21
CA TYR A 56 -27.07 -0.24 30.07
C TYR A 56 -28.19 -1.25 29.77
N MET A 57 -27.93 -2.51 30.10
CA MET A 57 -28.92 -3.56 30.14
C MET A 57 -29.33 -3.79 31.60
N LEU A 58 -30.58 -3.47 31.90
CA LEU A 58 -31.20 -3.65 33.21
C LEU A 58 -31.85 -5.01 33.31
N ILE A 59 -31.56 -5.74 34.37
CA ILE A 59 -32.17 -7.02 34.68
C ILE A 59 -32.82 -6.92 36.05
N GLU A 60 -34.15 -7.04 36.08
CA GLU A 60 -34.95 -6.91 37.29
C GLU A 60 -35.56 -8.27 37.68
N GLY A 61 -35.27 -8.69 38.90
CA GLY A 61 -35.85 -9.85 39.56
C GLY A 61 -36.58 -9.46 40.86
N PRO A 62 -37.19 -10.42 41.57
CA PRO A 62 -37.87 -10.15 42.83
C PRO A 62 -36.86 -9.76 43.93
N GLY A 63 -36.64 -8.45 44.10
CA GLY A 63 -35.74 -7.89 45.11
C GLY A 63 -34.26 -7.79 44.70
N GLU A 64 -33.94 -8.06 43.43
CA GLU A 64 -32.59 -8.00 42.86
C GLU A 64 -32.60 -7.17 41.56
N LYS A 65 -31.60 -6.29 41.41
CA LYS A 65 -31.37 -5.50 40.19
C LYS A 65 -29.92 -5.67 39.77
N HIS A 66 -29.70 -5.99 38.50
CA HIS A 66 -28.38 -6.10 37.90
C HIS A 66 -28.32 -5.23 36.64
N GLU A 67 -27.28 -4.41 36.54
CA GLU A 67 -27.11 -3.47 35.42
C GLU A 67 -25.78 -3.77 34.73
N VAL A 68 -25.83 -4.19 33.46
CA VAL A 68 -24.62 -4.33 32.64
C VAL A 68 -24.46 -3.05 31.84
N ILE A 69 -23.42 -2.29 32.12
CA ILE A 69 -23.13 -1.00 31.47
C ILE A 69 -22.43 -1.26 30.15
N ILE A 70 -22.89 -0.59 29.10
CA ILE A 70 -22.48 -0.79 27.72
C ILE A 70 -21.97 0.53 27.13
N ARG A 71 -20.76 0.54 26.57
CA ARG A 71 -20.19 1.66 25.82
C ARG A 71 -19.92 1.21 24.39
N GLN A 72 -20.52 1.89 23.42
CA GLN A 72 -20.45 1.55 21.99
C GLN A 72 -20.71 0.06 21.71
N GLY A 73 -21.64 -0.55 22.44
CA GLY A 73 -21.98 -1.97 22.29
C GLY A 73 -21.07 -2.97 23.02
N MET A 74 -20.08 -2.52 23.79
CA MET A 74 -19.22 -3.35 24.63
C MET A 74 -19.60 -3.27 26.11
N PRO A 75 -19.68 -4.39 26.85
CA PRO A 75 -19.88 -4.36 28.28
C PRO A 75 -18.61 -3.88 28.98
N VAL A 76 -18.70 -2.79 29.75
CA VAL A 76 -17.55 -2.15 30.42
C VAL A 76 -17.61 -2.27 31.95
N ALA A 77 -18.80 -2.47 32.51
CA ALA A 77 -18.97 -2.70 33.93
C ALA A 77 -20.26 -3.47 34.20
N ILE A 78 -20.34 -4.12 35.37
CA ILE A 78 -21.58 -4.68 35.89
C ILE A 78 -21.83 -4.13 37.30
N ARG A 79 -23.05 -3.64 37.55
CA ARG A 79 -23.51 -3.25 38.88
C ARG A 79 -24.43 -4.35 39.39
N SER A 80 -24.06 -4.91 40.54
CA SER A 80 -24.77 -5.99 41.21
C SER A 80 -24.59 -5.83 42.70
N ARG A 81 -25.45 -6.46 43.50
CA ARG A 81 -25.26 -6.55 44.96
C ARG A 81 -24.09 -7.46 45.36
N SER A 82 -23.65 -8.32 44.43
CA SER A 82 -22.52 -9.24 44.62
C SER A 82 -21.21 -8.58 44.23
N ASP A 83 -20.19 -8.71 45.08
CA ASP A 83 -18.84 -8.18 44.82
C ASP A 83 -18.06 -9.02 43.79
N ASP A 84 -18.41 -10.32 43.63
CA ASP A 84 -17.76 -11.21 42.67
C ASP A 84 -18.40 -11.13 41.27
N LEU A 85 -17.57 -10.96 40.23
CA LEU A 85 -18.00 -10.93 38.83
C LEU A 85 -18.77 -12.20 38.41
N GLN A 86 -18.30 -13.38 38.80
CA GLN A 86 -18.96 -14.64 38.45
C GLN A 86 -20.35 -14.77 39.09
N ALA A 87 -20.48 -14.35 40.35
CA ALA A 87 -21.76 -14.34 41.05
C ALA A 87 -22.73 -13.32 40.44
N ALA A 88 -22.22 -12.14 40.04
CA ALA A 88 -23.00 -11.09 39.40
C ALA A 88 -23.57 -11.56 38.05
N VAL A 89 -22.75 -12.18 37.19
CA VAL A 89 -23.19 -12.70 35.90
C VAL A 89 -24.15 -13.89 36.08
N PHE A 90 -23.94 -14.73 37.09
CA PHE A 90 -24.85 -15.84 37.39
C PHE A 90 -26.24 -15.37 37.83
N ALA A 91 -26.30 -14.30 38.64
CA ALA A 91 -27.55 -13.69 39.10
C ALA A 91 -28.25 -12.91 37.98
N ALA A 92 -27.48 -12.15 37.18
CA ALA A 92 -27.97 -11.43 36.01
C ALA A 92 -28.54 -12.38 34.92
N THR A 93 -28.05 -13.61 34.81
CA THR A 93 -28.54 -14.61 33.83
C THR A 93 -29.66 -15.52 34.37
N THR A 94 -30.31 -15.15 35.49
CA THR A 94 -31.39 -15.94 36.07
C THR A 94 -32.61 -16.01 35.13
N PRO A 95 -33.03 -17.22 34.71
CA PRO A 95 -34.15 -17.36 33.79
C PRO A 95 -35.43 -16.89 34.47
N GLY A 96 -36.18 -16.04 33.77
CA GLY A 96 -37.46 -15.50 34.24
C GLY A 96 -37.39 -14.10 34.84
N PHE A 97 -36.21 -13.50 34.98
CA PHE A 97 -36.08 -12.05 35.25
C PHE A 97 -36.40 -11.25 34.00
N ASP A 98 -36.87 -10.02 34.16
CA ASP A 98 -37.12 -9.12 33.04
C ASP A 98 -35.83 -8.39 32.67
N ALA A 99 -35.48 -8.40 31.40
CA ALA A 99 -34.27 -7.78 30.87
C ALA A 99 -34.63 -6.69 29.85
N THR A 100 -34.12 -5.49 30.07
CA THR A 100 -34.35 -4.34 29.18
C THR A 100 -33.03 -3.68 28.79
N LEU A 101 -32.83 -3.45 27.50
CA LEU A 101 -31.69 -2.72 26.95
C LEU A 101 -32.11 -1.25 26.79
N ARG A 102 -31.40 -0.33 27.46
CA ARG A 102 -31.68 1.10 27.48
C ARG A 102 -30.48 1.90 26.97
N ARG A 103 -30.74 2.93 26.16
CA ARG A 103 -29.76 3.86 25.60
C ARG A 103 -29.75 5.18 26.36
N ILE A 104 -28.57 5.72 26.62
CA ILE A 104 -28.34 6.89 27.48
C ILE A 104 -27.31 7.82 26.84
N GLU A 105 -27.25 9.07 27.31
CA GLU A 105 -26.22 10.03 26.91
C GLU A 105 -24.82 9.60 27.37
N ARG A 106 -23.80 9.89 26.54
CA ARG A 106 -22.41 9.47 26.79
C ARG A 106 -21.81 10.06 28.07
N SER A 107 -22.24 11.25 28.44
CA SER A 107 -21.85 11.94 29.68
C SER A 107 -22.18 11.12 30.93
N GLU A 108 -23.28 10.37 30.91
CA GLU A 108 -23.79 9.64 32.07
C GLU A 108 -23.15 8.24 32.22
N ILE A 109 -22.47 7.74 31.18
CA ILE A 109 -21.78 6.44 31.21
C ILE A 109 -20.57 6.47 32.15
N ALA A 110 -19.82 7.58 32.19
CA ALA A 110 -18.69 7.73 33.10
C ALA A 110 -19.11 7.60 34.58
N GLY A 111 -20.23 8.23 34.95
CA GLY A 111 -20.82 8.10 36.28
C GLY A 111 -21.37 6.69 36.54
N ALA A 112 -21.96 6.03 35.54
CA ALA A 112 -22.44 4.65 35.67
C ALA A 112 -21.29 3.66 35.94
N MET A 113 -20.16 3.80 35.24
CA MET A 113 -18.98 2.94 35.39
C MET A 113 -18.38 2.99 36.80
N ALA A 114 -18.41 4.15 37.46
CA ALA A 114 -17.90 4.34 38.81
C ALA A 114 -18.60 3.46 39.88
N GLY A 115 -19.83 2.99 39.61
CA GLY A 115 -20.60 2.11 40.50
C GLY A 115 -20.47 0.62 40.21
N GLY A 116 -19.59 0.22 39.27
CA GLY A 116 -19.38 -1.17 38.87
C GLY A 116 -18.46 -1.96 39.81
N ILE A 117 -18.47 -3.28 39.65
CA ILE A 117 -17.51 -4.18 40.33
C ILE A 117 -16.09 -3.85 39.87
N GLY A 118 -15.17 -3.64 40.83
CA GLY A 118 -13.79 -3.21 40.55
C GLY A 118 -12.93 -4.21 39.77
N ASP A 119 -13.24 -5.51 39.87
CA ASP A 119 -12.51 -6.59 39.18
C ASP A 119 -13.11 -6.93 37.80
N PHE A 120 -13.89 -6.01 37.21
CA PHE A 120 -14.46 -6.22 35.89
C PHE A 120 -13.35 -6.24 34.82
N SER A 121 -13.31 -7.32 34.04
CA SER A 121 -12.57 -7.39 32.78
C SER A 121 -13.46 -8.01 31.71
N LEU A 122 -13.30 -7.61 30.46
CA LEU A 122 -14.13 -8.13 29.37
C LEU A 122 -13.90 -9.63 29.18
N ASN A 123 -12.64 -10.07 29.29
CA ASN A 123 -12.29 -11.48 29.24
C ASN A 123 -12.86 -12.25 30.44
N GLY A 124 -12.83 -11.65 31.63
CA GLY A 124 -13.48 -12.18 32.84
C GLY A 124 -14.99 -12.35 32.64
N PHE A 125 -15.67 -11.35 32.07
CA PHE A 125 -17.10 -11.38 31.78
C PHE A 125 -17.45 -12.45 30.74
N ILE A 126 -16.68 -12.56 29.65
CA ILE A 126 -16.85 -13.61 28.62
C ILE A 126 -16.69 -15.01 29.25
N SER A 127 -15.67 -15.19 30.10
CA SER A 127 -15.43 -16.47 30.78
C SER A 127 -16.56 -16.83 31.76
N ALA A 128 -17.05 -15.85 32.52
CA ALA A 128 -18.15 -16.01 33.45
C ALA A 128 -19.44 -16.35 32.70
N LEU A 129 -19.76 -15.65 31.62
CA LEU A 129 -20.99 -15.85 30.86
C LEU A 129 -20.99 -17.17 30.09
N ALA A 130 -19.83 -17.63 29.60
CA ALA A 130 -19.69 -18.94 28.97
C ALA A 130 -19.85 -20.11 29.95
N THR A 131 -19.33 -19.97 31.18
CA THR A 131 -19.39 -21.02 32.22
C THR A 131 -20.68 -20.96 33.05
N CYS A 132 -21.43 -19.86 32.98
CA CYS A 132 -22.70 -19.67 33.67
C CYS A 132 -23.71 -20.75 33.30
N ARG A 133 -24.20 -21.47 34.31
CA ARG A 133 -25.32 -22.44 34.20
C ARG A 133 -25.09 -23.56 33.17
N THR A 134 -23.85 -23.82 32.74
CA THR A 134 -23.51 -24.90 31.82
C THR A 134 -22.26 -25.67 32.26
N ARG A 135 -22.37 -27.01 32.33
CA ARG A 135 -21.25 -27.92 32.66
C ARG A 135 -20.70 -28.68 31.44
N SER A 136 -21.23 -28.39 30.26
CA SER A 136 -20.86 -29.06 29.01
C SER A 136 -19.80 -28.24 28.30
N ASP A 137 -18.62 -28.82 28.10
CA ASP A 137 -17.49 -28.15 27.46
C ASP A 137 -17.82 -27.72 26.03
N SER A 138 -18.56 -28.55 25.28
CA SER A 138 -19.03 -28.19 23.93
C SER A 138 -19.94 -26.95 23.92
N ARG A 139 -20.84 -26.81 24.91
CA ARG A 139 -21.66 -25.60 25.03
C ARG A 139 -20.80 -24.39 25.42
N GLN A 140 -19.85 -24.55 26.34
CA GLN A 140 -18.94 -23.45 26.72
C GLN A 140 -18.11 -22.96 25.53
N GLU A 141 -17.59 -23.87 24.70
CA GLU A 141 -16.87 -23.54 23.47
C GLU A 141 -17.75 -22.79 22.47
N THR A 142 -19.00 -23.23 22.26
CA THR A 142 -19.90 -22.50 21.35
C THR A 142 -20.25 -21.09 21.84
N LEU A 143 -20.42 -20.90 23.15
CA LEU A 143 -20.69 -19.58 23.75
C LEU A 143 -19.45 -18.68 23.69
N ARG A 144 -18.26 -19.22 24.03
CA ARG A 144 -16.98 -18.51 23.86
C ARG A 144 -16.75 -18.12 22.41
N GLY A 145 -17.00 -19.02 21.45
CA GLY A 145 -16.85 -18.74 20.02
C GLY A 145 -17.80 -17.64 19.53
N ARG A 146 -19.04 -17.59 20.04
CA ARG A 146 -19.97 -16.49 19.73
C ARG A 146 -19.50 -15.16 20.29
N MET A 147 -19.04 -15.12 21.54
CA MET A 147 -18.54 -13.90 22.17
C MET A 147 -17.20 -13.44 21.61
N ALA A 148 -16.30 -14.35 21.25
CA ALA A 148 -15.04 -14.04 20.59
C ALA A 148 -15.24 -13.39 19.21
N ARG A 149 -16.31 -13.74 18.49
CA ARG A 149 -16.69 -13.03 17.25
C ARG A 149 -17.22 -11.62 17.50
N MET A 150 -17.75 -11.34 18.69
CA MET A 150 -18.29 -10.03 19.05
C MET A 150 -17.22 -9.11 19.64
N TRP A 151 -16.39 -9.62 20.57
CA TRP A 151 -15.44 -8.82 21.36
C TRP A 151 -14.04 -9.44 21.49
N GLY A 152 -13.69 -10.40 20.63
CA GLY A 152 -12.42 -11.13 20.76
C GLY A 152 -11.19 -10.25 20.52
N PHE A 153 -11.33 -9.23 19.67
CA PHE A 153 -10.25 -8.27 19.41
C PHE A 153 -10.06 -7.33 20.61
N GLU A 154 -11.14 -6.78 21.15
CA GLU A 154 -11.12 -5.83 22.26
C GLU A 154 -10.70 -6.50 23.56
N ALA A 155 -11.14 -7.74 23.81
CA ALA A 155 -10.64 -8.54 24.92
C ALA A 155 -9.13 -8.88 24.77
N GLY A 156 -8.64 -9.03 23.54
CA GLY A 156 -7.22 -9.21 23.24
C GLY A 156 -6.40 -7.95 23.50
N LEU A 157 -6.94 -6.78 23.18
CA LEU A 157 -6.31 -5.48 23.49
C LEU A 157 -6.23 -5.22 24.99
N GLU A 158 -7.31 -5.49 25.75
CA GLU A 158 -7.30 -5.36 27.21
C GLU A 158 -6.26 -6.29 27.86
N LEU A 159 -6.11 -7.52 27.36
CA LEU A 159 -5.06 -8.44 27.80
C LEU A 159 -3.66 -7.91 27.47
N LEU A 160 -3.50 -7.28 26.30
CA LEU A 160 -2.25 -6.69 25.89
C LEU A 160 -1.91 -5.49 26.80
N ASP A 161 -2.87 -4.62 27.12
CA ASP A 161 -2.64 -3.46 27.98
C ASP A 161 -2.32 -3.87 29.42
N THR A 162 -3.04 -4.85 29.98
CA THR A 162 -2.69 -5.43 31.29
C THR A 162 -1.31 -6.09 31.27
N SER A 163 -0.94 -6.77 30.18
CA SER A 163 0.41 -7.34 30.01
C SER A 163 1.49 -6.26 29.87
N ARG A 164 1.20 -5.13 29.21
CA ARG A 164 2.10 -3.98 29.08
C ARG A 164 2.37 -3.30 30.42
N VAL A 165 1.34 -3.16 31.26
CA VAL A 165 1.50 -2.64 32.63
C VAL A 165 2.34 -3.60 33.49
N GLY A 166 2.22 -4.91 33.25
CA GLY A 166 3.09 -5.93 33.85
C GLY A 166 4.51 -5.97 33.29
N PHE A 167 4.72 -5.50 32.05
CA PHE A 167 6.02 -5.38 31.39
C PHE A 167 6.80 -4.19 31.98
N LYS A 168 7.37 -4.40 33.16
CA LYS A 168 8.51 -3.60 33.61
C LYS A 168 9.71 -4.08 32.80
N LEU A 169 10.23 -3.22 31.91
CA LEU A 169 11.57 -3.38 31.36
C LEU A 169 12.49 -3.74 32.54
N ILE A 170 13.09 -4.92 32.50
CA ILE A 170 14.14 -5.30 33.44
C ILE A 170 15.33 -4.43 33.04
N GLU A 171 15.37 -3.23 33.58
CA GLU A 171 16.51 -2.34 33.51
C GLU A 171 17.65 -3.01 34.28
N HIS A 172 18.62 -3.53 33.53
CA HIS A 172 19.94 -3.76 34.11
C HIS A 172 20.44 -2.42 34.64
N LYS A 173 20.42 -2.26 35.98
CA LYS A 173 20.92 -1.10 36.71
C LYS A 173 22.34 -0.75 36.25
N ALA A 174 22.46 0.26 35.40
CA ALA A 174 23.68 1.04 35.24
C ALA A 174 23.31 2.49 34.88
N ALA A 175 23.52 3.35 35.87
CA ALA A 175 23.70 4.80 35.79
C ALA A 175 22.51 5.68 35.34
N GLY A 176 21.89 6.32 36.35
CA GLY A 176 21.44 7.72 36.26
C GLY A 176 19.94 7.90 36.06
N GLU A 177 19.26 8.31 37.13
CA GLU A 177 17.86 8.74 37.14
C GLU A 177 17.59 9.80 36.06
N ALA A 178 16.65 9.50 35.16
CA ALA A 178 15.96 10.51 34.37
C ALA A 178 14.47 10.45 34.70
N SER A 179 14.04 11.32 35.62
CA SER A 179 12.64 11.66 35.82
C SER A 179 12.12 12.29 34.53
N LEU A 180 11.23 11.59 33.83
CA LEU A 180 10.47 12.15 32.73
C LEU A 180 9.35 13.02 33.31
N LYS A 181 9.48 14.35 33.17
CA LYS A 181 8.36 15.28 33.27
C LYS A 181 7.72 15.46 31.89
N PRO A 182 6.39 15.64 31.78
CA PRO A 182 5.74 15.96 30.52
C PRO A 182 6.19 17.35 30.05
N VAL A 183 6.67 17.45 28.82
CA VAL A 183 7.02 18.73 28.20
C VAL A 183 5.80 19.27 27.49
N GLU A 184 5.16 20.26 28.09
CA GLU A 184 4.27 21.18 27.39
C GLU A 184 5.12 22.29 26.78
N SER A 185 5.32 22.27 25.47
CA SER A 185 5.32 23.46 24.59
C SER A 185 5.87 23.13 23.21
N GLU A 186 5.07 23.46 22.20
CA GLU A 186 5.46 23.61 20.81
C GLU A 186 6.47 24.76 20.69
N LYS A 187 7.72 24.44 20.36
CA LYS A 187 8.72 25.25 19.62
C LYS A 187 10.13 24.79 20.00
N ALA A 188 10.66 23.84 19.23
CA ALA A 188 12.10 23.68 19.08
C ALA A 188 12.40 23.13 17.69
N VAL A 189 12.72 24.05 16.80
CA VAL A 189 13.35 23.81 15.51
C VAL A 189 14.68 23.09 15.73
N LEU A 190 14.96 22.15 14.83
CA LEU A 190 16.16 21.34 14.65
C LEU A 190 17.46 22.02 15.15
N LEU A 191 18.17 21.37 16.08
CA LEU A 191 19.58 21.60 16.38
C LEU A 191 20.42 20.36 16.01
N PRO A 192 21.71 20.53 15.68
CA PRO A 192 22.52 19.51 15.05
C PRO A 192 22.83 18.36 16.02
N VAL A 193 22.82 17.15 15.43
CA VAL A 193 23.19 15.85 15.99
C VAL A 193 24.22 15.99 17.10
N SER A 194 23.79 15.71 18.34
CA SER A 194 24.67 15.75 19.50
C SER A 194 25.76 14.69 19.38
N ARG A 195 26.97 15.03 19.86
CA ARG A 195 28.20 14.20 19.85
C ARG A 195 27.99 12.74 20.26
N HIS A 196 26.98 12.47 21.10
CA HIS A 196 26.60 11.13 21.56
C HIS A 196 25.92 10.27 20.49
N GLN A 197 25.21 10.87 19.54
CA GLN A 197 24.71 10.15 18.36
C GLN A 197 25.84 9.86 17.36
N GLY A 198 26.86 10.73 17.27
CA GLY A 198 28.06 10.49 16.46
C GLY A 198 28.92 9.34 16.99
N GLU A 199 29.17 9.27 18.30
CA GLU A 199 29.89 8.14 18.91
C GLU A 199 29.11 6.82 18.80
N ARG A 200 27.77 6.89 18.84
CA ARG A 200 26.92 5.72 18.63
C ARG A 200 26.92 5.28 17.17
N ALA A 201 26.91 6.21 16.23
CA ALA A 201 27.04 5.92 14.80
C ALA A 201 28.42 5.29 14.50
N ALA A 202 29.51 5.85 15.04
CA ALA A 202 30.85 5.31 14.86
C ALA A 202 30.99 3.88 15.44
N LYS A 203 30.40 3.60 16.60
CA LYS A 203 30.37 2.23 17.19
C LYS A 203 29.54 1.24 16.37
N LEU A 204 28.47 1.73 15.74
CA LEU A 204 27.65 0.92 14.84
C LEU A 204 28.36 0.66 13.50
N GLU A 205 29.11 1.64 12.99
CA GLU A 205 29.97 1.48 11.82
C GLU A 205 31.08 0.47 12.09
N THR A 206 31.77 0.54 13.24
CA THR A 206 32.79 -0.48 13.59
C THR A 206 32.19 -1.87 13.74
N SER A 207 30.99 -2.00 14.33
CA SER A 207 30.31 -3.29 14.45
C SER A 207 29.81 -3.83 13.09
N LEU A 208 29.42 -2.94 12.18
CA LEU A 208 29.06 -3.27 10.80
C LEU A 208 30.29 -3.78 10.04
N ASP A 209 31.44 -3.13 10.19
CA ASP A 209 32.68 -3.52 9.53
C ASP A 209 33.23 -4.84 10.09
N GLU A 210 33.18 -5.04 11.41
CA GLU A 210 33.49 -6.34 12.03
C GLU A 210 32.58 -7.45 11.50
N SER A 211 31.28 -7.18 11.36
CA SER A 211 30.32 -8.13 10.80
C SER A 211 30.61 -8.40 9.31
N ARG A 212 30.97 -7.38 8.53
CA ARG A 212 31.37 -7.53 7.13
C ARG A 212 32.62 -8.38 6.99
N ILE A 213 33.64 -8.16 7.82
CA ILE A 213 34.87 -8.96 7.87
C ILE A 213 34.54 -10.42 8.24
N GLN A 214 33.65 -10.65 9.20
CA GLN A 214 33.21 -12.01 9.54
C GLN A 214 32.46 -12.67 8.37
N THR A 215 31.59 -11.95 7.67
CA THR A 215 30.91 -12.50 6.48
C THR A 215 31.86 -12.79 5.34
N ALA A 216 32.89 -11.96 5.12
CA ALA A 216 33.93 -12.22 4.12
C ALA A 216 34.71 -13.49 4.48
N ARG A 217 35.19 -13.61 5.72
CA ARG A 217 35.89 -14.82 6.21
C ARG A 217 35.04 -16.09 6.12
N LEU A 218 33.72 -15.99 6.35
CA LEU A 218 32.81 -17.13 6.20
C LEU A 218 32.58 -17.50 4.73
N LYS A 219 32.60 -16.51 3.82
CA LYS A 219 32.55 -16.76 2.37
C LYS A 219 33.84 -17.42 1.88
N ASP A 220 35.00 -16.93 2.31
CA ASP A 220 36.29 -17.54 1.96
C ASP A 220 36.36 -18.99 2.43
N LYS A 221 35.95 -19.27 3.68
CA LYS A 221 35.84 -20.64 4.20
C LYS A 221 34.83 -21.51 3.45
N LEU A 222 33.74 -20.92 2.97
CA LEU A 222 32.75 -21.63 2.16
C LEU A 222 33.34 -21.98 0.78
N GLU A 223 34.06 -21.05 0.15
CA GLU A 223 34.75 -21.26 -1.12
C GLU A 223 35.87 -22.30 -0.99
N GLU A 224 36.69 -22.24 0.07
CA GLU A 224 37.68 -23.27 0.40
C GLU A 224 37.03 -24.64 0.62
N SER A 225 35.89 -24.71 1.32
CA SER A 225 35.16 -25.96 1.52
C SER A 225 34.56 -26.50 0.21
N ALA A 226 34.12 -25.62 -0.68
CA ALA A 226 33.58 -25.98 -1.98
C ALA A 226 34.69 -26.52 -2.89
N GLN A 227 35.84 -25.84 -2.93
CA GLN A 227 37.02 -26.30 -3.67
C GLN A 227 37.54 -27.65 -3.12
N SER A 228 37.55 -27.84 -1.80
CA SER A 228 37.89 -29.13 -1.19
C SER A 228 36.90 -30.23 -1.57
N ALA A 229 35.60 -29.92 -1.62
CA ALA A 229 34.58 -30.87 -2.06
C ALA A 229 34.69 -31.21 -3.56
N GLU A 230 35.05 -30.25 -4.40
CA GLU A 230 35.34 -30.47 -5.83
C GLU A 230 36.58 -31.34 -6.02
N TRP A 231 37.67 -31.05 -5.29
CA TRP A 231 38.87 -31.88 -5.29
C TRP A 231 38.59 -33.33 -4.86
N LEU A 232 37.80 -33.53 -3.79
CA LEU A 232 37.38 -34.86 -3.35
C LEU A 232 36.51 -35.57 -4.39
N ARG A 233 35.64 -34.85 -5.11
CA ARG A 233 34.83 -35.43 -6.20
C ARG A 233 35.69 -35.85 -7.37
N ASP A 234 36.68 -35.04 -7.74
CA ASP A 234 37.63 -35.37 -8.81
C ASP A 234 38.51 -36.56 -8.42
N GLU A 235 38.96 -36.63 -7.16
CA GLU A 235 39.70 -37.79 -6.65
C GLU A 235 38.84 -39.07 -6.64
N LEU A 236 37.57 -38.96 -6.27
CA LEU A 236 36.63 -40.08 -6.27
C LEU A 236 36.32 -40.54 -7.71
N ARG A 237 36.24 -39.60 -8.66
CA ARG A 237 36.15 -39.91 -10.09
C ARG A 237 37.39 -40.64 -10.59
N LEU A 238 38.60 -40.15 -10.26
CA LEU A 238 39.86 -40.81 -10.61
C LEU A 238 39.98 -42.21 -9.97
N ALA A 239 39.49 -42.38 -8.74
CA ALA A 239 39.43 -43.67 -8.08
C ALA A 239 38.44 -44.61 -8.79
N ASN A 240 37.30 -44.10 -9.26
CA ASN A 240 36.33 -44.89 -10.02
C ASN A 240 36.86 -45.28 -11.40
N ASP A 241 37.53 -44.37 -12.11
CA ASP A 241 38.20 -44.67 -13.38
C ASP A 241 39.28 -45.76 -13.19
N ARG A 242 40.04 -45.72 -12.08
CA ARG A 242 40.98 -46.80 -11.72
C ARG A 242 40.27 -48.12 -11.39
N CYS A 243 39.11 -48.07 -10.74
CA CYS A 243 38.30 -49.27 -10.51
C CYS A 243 37.83 -49.86 -11.84
N ASP A 244 37.37 -49.05 -12.79
CA ASP A 244 36.94 -49.51 -14.12
C ASP A 244 38.11 -50.13 -14.91
N GLU A 245 39.30 -49.51 -14.88
CA GLU A 245 40.53 -50.10 -15.44
C GLU A 245 40.88 -51.45 -14.79
N LEU A 246 40.70 -51.59 -13.47
CA LEU A 246 40.90 -52.86 -12.77
C LEU A 246 39.85 -53.90 -13.18
N HIS A 247 38.58 -53.51 -13.37
CA HIS A 247 37.53 -54.41 -13.86
C HIS A 247 37.84 -54.90 -15.28
N GLU A 248 38.20 -54.02 -16.21
CA GLU A 248 38.61 -54.41 -17.57
C GLU A 248 39.81 -55.36 -17.55
N ARG A 249 40.75 -55.14 -16.63
CA ARG A 249 41.91 -56.03 -16.47
C ARG A 249 41.54 -57.38 -15.87
N ILE A 250 40.60 -57.42 -14.93
CA ILE A 250 40.05 -58.67 -14.36
C ILE A 250 39.27 -59.43 -15.43
N GLU A 251 38.45 -58.75 -16.23
CA GLU A 251 37.74 -59.36 -17.37
C GLU A 251 38.71 -59.94 -18.39
N GLY A 252 39.76 -59.19 -18.75
CA GLY A 252 40.83 -59.69 -19.63
C GLY A 252 41.57 -60.89 -19.05
N LEU A 253 41.85 -60.90 -17.75
CA LEU A 253 42.45 -62.06 -17.08
C LEU A 253 41.51 -63.26 -17.05
N ASN A 254 40.21 -63.06 -16.82
CA ASN A 254 39.21 -64.13 -16.87
C ASN A 254 39.09 -64.74 -18.25
N ILE A 255 39.09 -63.92 -19.31
CA ILE A 255 39.11 -64.41 -20.70
C ILE A 255 40.36 -65.26 -20.94
N SER A 256 41.54 -64.79 -20.51
CA SER A 256 42.79 -65.56 -20.65
C SER A 256 42.79 -66.86 -19.82
N LEU A 257 42.14 -66.85 -18.66
CA LEU A 257 41.98 -68.03 -17.80
C LEU A 257 41.07 -69.05 -18.48
N ASP A 258 39.95 -68.61 -19.06
CA ASP A 258 39.02 -69.45 -19.80
C ASP A 258 39.68 -70.06 -21.04
N GLU A 259 40.49 -69.29 -21.78
CA GLU A 259 41.31 -69.78 -22.88
C GLU A 259 42.34 -70.82 -22.40
N SER A 260 43.03 -70.58 -21.29
CA SER A 260 44.00 -71.53 -20.72
C SER A 260 43.32 -72.81 -20.21
N ALA A 261 42.11 -72.69 -19.64
CA ALA A 261 41.32 -73.82 -19.18
C ALA A 261 40.81 -74.64 -20.37
N ALA A 262 40.39 -73.99 -21.46
CA ALA A 262 40.03 -74.67 -22.71
C ALA A 262 41.24 -75.40 -23.33
N ALA A 263 42.41 -74.74 -23.36
CA ALA A 263 43.65 -75.37 -23.83
C ALA A 263 44.02 -76.59 -22.96
N LYS A 264 43.90 -76.49 -21.64
CA LYS A 264 44.14 -77.62 -20.72
C LYS A 264 43.19 -78.78 -20.97
N ARG A 265 41.88 -78.54 -21.13
CA ARG A 265 40.91 -79.59 -21.48
C ARG A 265 41.30 -80.30 -22.78
N SER A 266 41.71 -79.57 -23.82
CA SER A 266 42.16 -80.17 -25.08
C SER A 266 43.48 -80.97 -24.94
N ALA A 267 44.37 -80.57 -24.02
CA ALA A 267 45.59 -81.31 -23.72
C ALA A 267 45.31 -82.59 -22.94
N ASP A 268 44.35 -82.55 -22.02
CA ASP A 268 43.91 -83.72 -21.23
C ASP A 268 43.23 -84.76 -22.14
N GLU A 269 42.36 -84.35 -23.08
CA GLU A 269 41.77 -85.22 -24.10
C GLU A 269 42.85 -85.91 -24.97
N ASN A 270 43.86 -85.16 -25.40
CA ASN A 270 45.00 -85.71 -26.15
C ASN A 270 45.84 -86.69 -25.30
N SER A 271 45.99 -86.44 -23.99
CA SER A 271 46.68 -87.32 -23.05
C SER A 271 45.94 -88.64 -22.86
N GLU A 272 44.60 -88.59 -22.74
CA GLU A 272 43.74 -89.78 -22.66
C GLU A 272 43.86 -90.63 -23.92
N GLU A 273 43.85 -90.03 -25.12
CA GLU A 273 44.07 -90.75 -26.37
C GLU A 273 45.45 -91.45 -26.44
N VAL A 274 46.50 -90.81 -25.91
CA VAL A 274 47.86 -91.38 -25.86
C VAL A 274 47.93 -92.52 -24.85
N SER A 275 47.29 -92.38 -23.69
CA SER A 275 47.15 -93.43 -22.67
C SER A 275 46.42 -94.66 -23.22
N ASP A 276 45.36 -94.45 -23.99
CA ASP A 276 44.61 -95.51 -24.67
C ASP A 276 45.43 -96.23 -25.73
N ARG A 277 46.33 -95.54 -26.43
CA ARG A 277 47.28 -96.17 -27.35
C ARG A 277 48.33 -96.98 -26.59
N ALA A 278 48.83 -96.49 -25.45
CA ALA A 278 49.79 -97.19 -24.61
C ALA A 278 49.20 -98.47 -24.00
N SER A 279 47.94 -98.43 -23.52
CA SER A 279 47.26 -99.59 -22.94
C SER A 279 47.03 -100.72 -23.96
N ARG A 280 46.78 -100.37 -25.24
CA ARG A 280 46.67 -101.34 -26.35
C ARG A 280 48.01 -101.98 -26.70
N LEU A 281 49.12 -101.25 -26.61
CA LEU A 281 50.47 -101.78 -26.85
C LEU A 281 50.90 -102.72 -25.71
N SER A 282 50.64 -102.37 -24.45
CA SER A 282 50.95 -103.20 -23.29
C SER A 282 50.29 -104.59 -23.35
N LYS A 283 48.99 -104.66 -23.72
CA LYS A 283 48.27 -105.92 -23.93
C LYS A 283 48.88 -106.81 -25.02
N ARG A 284 49.53 -106.20 -26.02
CA ARG A 284 50.16 -106.89 -27.15
C ARG A 284 51.55 -107.44 -26.79
N VAL A 285 52.26 -106.78 -25.87
CA VAL A 285 53.55 -107.25 -25.32
C VAL A 285 53.35 -108.46 -24.41
N ALA A 286 52.36 -108.43 -23.51
CA ALA A 286 52.04 -109.56 -22.62
C ALA A 286 51.69 -110.86 -23.37
N ALA A 287 51.10 -110.76 -24.57
CA ALA A 287 50.78 -111.92 -25.41
C ALA A 287 52.03 -112.55 -26.06
N LEU A 288 53.11 -111.79 -26.26
CA LEU A 288 54.36 -112.29 -26.84
C LEU A 288 55.23 -113.01 -25.80
N GLU A 289 55.17 -112.61 -24.54
CA GLU A 289 55.90 -113.25 -23.43
C GLU A 289 55.41 -114.68 -23.18
N HIS A 290 54.10 -114.91 -23.25
CA HIS A 290 53.49 -116.24 -23.07
C HIS A 290 53.92 -117.25 -24.16
N GLN A 291 54.30 -116.78 -25.35
CA GLN A 291 54.78 -117.66 -26.44
C GLN A 291 56.25 -118.08 -26.26
N LEU A 292 57.03 -117.32 -25.47
CA LEU A 292 58.44 -117.62 -25.20
C LEU A 292 58.60 -118.64 -24.07
N GLU A 293 57.70 -118.66 -23.08
CA GLU A 293 57.73 -119.64 -21.98
C GLU A 293 57.40 -121.08 -22.44
N GLU A 294 56.48 -121.25 -23.39
CA GLU A 294 56.13 -122.57 -23.96
C GLU A 294 57.34 -123.23 -24.66
N ARG A 295 58.09 -122.44 -25.45
CA ARG A 295 59.31 -122.86 -26.15
C ARG A 295 60.48 -123.20 -25.21
N ALA A 296 60.53 -122.59 -24.03
CA ALA A 296 61.56 -122.87 -23.03
C ALA A 296 61.33 -124.22 -22.31
N SER A 297 60.07 -124.63 -22.16
CA SER A 297 59.70 -125.90 -21.48
C SER A 297 60.02 -127.17 -22.28
N GLU A 298 60.07 -127.08 -23.61
CA GLU A 298 60.35 -128.21 -24.50
C GLU A 298 61.83 -128.61 -24.54
N LEU A 299 62.74 -127.69 -24.16
CA LEU A 299 64.19 -127.89 -24.19
C LEU A 299 64.77 -128.50 -22.91
N ALA A 300 63.96 -128.70 -21.85
CA ALA A 300 64.43 -129.22 -20.56
C ALA A 300 64.24 -130.74 -20.37
N LEU A 301 63.59 -131.44 -21.32
CA LEU A 301 63.19 -132.85 -21.21
C LEU A 301 64.18 -133.87 -21.79
N ALA A 302 65.33 -133.44 -22.30
CA ALA A 302 66.34 -134.33 -22.86
C ALA A 302 67.70 -134.07 -22.20
N LEU A 303 68.06 -134.88 -21.20
CA LEU A 303 69.35 -135.57 -21.09
C LEU A 303 69.56 -136.15 -19.67
N GLY A 304 69.62 -137.48 -19.59
CA GLY A 304 70.08 -138.24 -18.43
C GLY A 304 70.86 -139.52 -18.83
N ASP A 305 71.90 -139.83 -18.03
CA ASP A 305 72.56 -141.13 -17.75
C ASP A 305 73.35 -141.89 -18.85
N SER A 306 74.44 -142.66 -18.64
CA SER A 306 75.11 -143.23 -17.44
C SER A 306 76.49 -143.86 -17.81
N GLY A 307 77.35 -144.15 -16.83
CA GLY A 307 78.60 -144.95 -16.96
C GLY A 307 79.31 -145.14 -15.61
N SER A 308 78.51 -145.39 -14.58
CA SER A 308 78.80 -145.32 -13.15
C SER A 308 79.97 -146.20 -12.71
N ARG A 309 80.88 -145.58 -11.94
CA ARG A 309 81.82 -146.17 -10.93
C ARG A 309 83.30 -145.78 -11.05
N SER A 310 83.88 -145.68 -12.25
CA SER A 310 85.04 -144.78 -12.47
C SER A 310 84.57 -143.34 -12.70
N GLN A 311 83.33 -143.23 -13.20
CA GLN A 311 82.41 -142.16 -12.89
C GLN A 311 82.31 -141.98 -11.37
N LEU A 312 81.75 -142.82 -10.49
CA LEU A 312 81.74 -142.55 -9.00
C LEU A 312 82.98 -141.89 -8.36
N ARG A 313 84.22 -142.12 -8.82
CA ARG A 313 85.39 -141.31 -8.37
C ARG A 313 85.56 -139.98 -9.10
N LYS A 314 85.40 -139.96 -10.43
CA LYS A 314 85.27 -138.71 -11.18
C LYS A 314 84.04 -137.94 -10.76
N GLU A 315 82.87 -138.55 -10.60
CA GLU A 315 81.65 -138.09 -9.94
C GLU A 315 81.90 -137.68 -8.49
N VAL A 316 82.73 -138.30 -7.66
CA VAL A 316 83.01 -137.73 -6.31
C VAL A 316 83.89 -136.48 -6.42
N ALA A 317 84.86 -136.42 -7.34
CA ALA A 317 85.64 -135.20 -7.61
C ALA A 317 84.84 -134.12 -8.37
N GLU A 318 83.92 -134.56 -9.23
CA GLU A 318 82.95 -133.75 -9.95
C GLU A 318 81.85 -133.33 -8.98
N LEU A 319 81.49 -134.13 -7.99
CA LEU A 319 80.55 -133.79 -6.93
C LEU A 319 81.22 -132.86 -5.94
N SER A 320 82.53 -132.95 -5.68
CA SER A 320 83.22 -131.96 -4.85
C SER A 320 83.43 -130.64 -5.60
N THR A 321 83.67 -130.67 -6.91
CA THR A 321 83.71 -129.46 -7.74
C THR A 321 82.32 -128.91 -8.00
N LYS A 322 81.28 -129.76 -8.12
CA LYS A 322 79.88 -129.37 -8.14
C LYS A 322 79.43 -128.88 -6.76
N GLU A 323 79.96 -129.40 -5.66
CA GLU A 323 79.67 -128.93 -4.30
C GLU A 323 80.34 -127.58 -4.08
N ALA A 324 81.56 -127.38 -4.55
CA ALA A 324 82.21 -126.07 -4.59
C ALA A 324 81.53 -125.08 -5.56
N HIS A 325 81.00 -125.58 -6.69
CA HIS A 325 80.25 -124.76 -7.64
C HIS A 325 78.86 -124.40 -7.11
N LEU A 326 78.17 -125.35 -6.50
CA LEU A 326 76.88 -125.15 -5.85
C LEU A 326 77.06 -124.30 -4.59
N SER A 327 78.17 -124.41 -3.86
CA SER A 327 78.45 -123.50 -2.74
C SER A 327 78.71 -122.09 -3.24
N ALA A 328 79.49 -121.93 -4.33
CA ALA A 328 79.69 -120.63 -4.97
C ALA A 328 78.40 -120.08 -5.59
N GLU A 329 77.52 -120.93 -6.11
CA GLU A 329 76.22 -120.57 -6.67
C GLU A 329 75.21 -120.24 -5.57
N VAL A 330 75.25 -120.96 -4.44
CA VAL A 330 74.48 -120.65 -3.23
C VAL A 330 74.97 -119.34 -2.62
N GLU A 331 76.28 -119.09 -2.59
CA GLU A 331 76.86 -117.82 -2.17
C GLU A 331 76.43 -116.70 -3.12
N ALA A 332 76.56 -116.88 -4.44
CA ALA A 332 76.12 -115.90 -5.42
C ALA A 332 74.60 -115.64 -5.37
N ASN A 333 73.80 -116.68 -5.13
CA ASN A 333 72.35 -116.54 -4.96
C ASN A 333 72.00 -115.93 -3.60
N SER A 334 72.79 -116.18 -2.56
CA SER A 334 72.64 -115.51 -1.26
C SER A 334 72.96 -114.01 -1.36
N GLU A 335 73.98 -113.64 -2.14
CA GLU A 335 74.29 -112.25 -2.46
C GLU A 335 73.20 -111.61 -3.31
N LYS A 336 72.67 -112.30 -4.33
CA LYS A 336 71.52 -111.81 -5.10
C LYS A 336 70.30 -111.62 -4.21
N LEU A 337 70.01 -112.55 -3.31
CA LEU A 337 68.90 -112.42 -2.35
C LEU A 337 69.12 -111.27 -1.37
N ALA A 338 70.35 -111.05 -0.91
CA ALA A 338 70.70 -109.89 -0.10
C ALA A 338 70.45 -108.59 -0.87
N ARG A 339 70.90 -108.50 -2.13
CA ARG A 339 70.65 -107.35 -3.01
C ARG A 339 69.16 -107.14 -3.29
N LEU A 340 68.40 -108.22 -3.49
CA LEU A 340 66.95 -108.13 -3.69
C LEU A 340 66.24 -107.67 -2.43
N ARG A 341 66.67 -108.13 -1.24
CA ARG A 341 66.15 -107.62 0.04
C ARG A 341 66.48 -106.15 0.22
N ASP A 342 67.71 -105.74 -0.06
CA ASP A 342 68.11 -104.33 0.01
C ASP A 342 67.29 -103.48 -0.97
N ASN A 343 67.02 -103.99 -2.19
CA ASN A 343 66.17 -103.31 -3.16
C ASN A 343 64.71 -103.21 -2.69
N ILE A 344 64.16 -104.27 -2.12
CA ILE A 344 62.80 -104.27 -1.54
C ILE A 344 62.72 -103.27 -0.38
N GLU A 345 63.71 -103.25 0.51
CA GLU A 345 63.78 -102.27 1.60
C GLU A 345 63.87 -100.83 1.06
N ASN A 346 64.66 -100.62 0.00
CA ASN A 346 64.77 -99.31 -0.64
C ASN A 346 63.46 -98.88 -1.33
N ASP A 347 62.75 -99.81 -1.97
CA ASP A 347 61.47 -99.54 -2.62
C ASP A 347 60.34 -99.34 -1.59
N GLU A 348 60.34 -100.06 -0.46
CA GLU A 348 59.45 -99.78 0.66
C GLU A 348 59.71 -98.39 1.26
N ARG A 349 60.98 -97.99 1.40
CA ARG A 349 61.33 -96.62 1.84
C ARG A 349 60.83 -95.57 0.84
N ARG A 350 60.99 -95.80 -0.46
CA ARG A 350 60.47 -94.91 -1.51
C ARG A 350 58.94 -94.85 -1.48
N SER A 351 58.26 -95.97 -1.31
CA SER A 351 56.80 -96.00 -1.19
C SER A 351 56.35 -95.20 0.01
N ARG A 352 56.97 -95.38 1.19
CA ARG A 352 56.64 -94.57 2.39
C ARG A 352 56.86 -93.08 2.15
N MET A 353 57.98 -92.69 1.54
CA MET A 353 58.24 -91.30 1.17
C MET A 353 57.18 -90.73 0.21
N LEU A 354 56.75 -91.50 -0.79
CA LEU A 354 55.68 -91.06 -1.71
C LEU A 354 54.34 -90.96 -1.00
N THR A 355 54.00 -91.90 -0.12
CA THR A 355 52.76 -91.84 0.67
C THR A 355 52.78 -90.63 1.60
N ASP A 356 53.92 -90.33 2.23
CA ASP A 356 54.11 -89.14 3.07
C ASP A 356 54.06 -87.83 2.26
N GLN A 357 54.56 -87.84 1.02
CA GLN A 357 54.42 -86.71 0.11
C GLN A 357 52.97 -86.51 -0.35
N VAL A 358 52.26 -87.58 -0.66
CA VAL A 358 50.84 -87.54 -1.05
C VAL A 358 49.97 -87.09 0.12
N SER A 359 50.24 -87.58 1.34
CA SER A 359 49.52 -87.12 2.54
C SER A 359 49.82 -85.64 2.81
N ALA A 360 51.07 -85.21 2.72
CA ALA A 360 51.44 -83.80 2.87
C ALA A 360 50.80 -82.89 1.80
N LEU A 361 50.69 -83.36 0.55
CA LEU A 361 49.97 -82.65 -0.51
C LEU A 361 48.47 -82.60 -0.25
N SER A 362 47.86 -83.71 0.18
CA SER A 362 46.44 -83.77 0.56
C SER A 362 46.14 -82.85 1.74
N ASP A 363 47.02 -82.77 2.73
CA ASP A 363 46.89 -81.85 3.87
C ASP A 363 47.02 -80.40 3.42
N ARG A 364 47.97 -80.08 2.54
CA ARG A 364 48.08 -78.72 1.93
C ARG A 364 46.84 -78.35 1.13
N HIS A 365 46.28 -79.27 0.35
CA HIS A 365 45.03 -79.05 -0.39
C HIS A 365 43.86 -78.84 0.56
N ARG A 366 43.78 -79.59 1.66
CA ARG A 366 42.74 -79.41 2.68
C ARG A 366 42.83 -78.05 3.35
N VAL A 367 44.04 -77.59 3.70
CA VAL A 367 44.27 -76.24 4.26
C VAL A 367 43.91 -75.17 3.24
N SER A 368 44.36 -75.31 1.99
CA SER A 368 44.01 -74.37 0.91
C SER A 368 42.49 -74.30 0.69
N ALA A 369 41.77 -75.42 0.77
CA ALA A 369 40.31 -75.45 0.63
C ALA A 369 39.61 -74.77 1.82
N THR A 370 40.11 -74.95 3.04
CA THR A 370 39.57 -74.22 4.20
C THR A 370 39.84 -72.72 4.12
N ASP A 371 40.99 -72.33 3.58
CA ASP A 371 41.34 -70.93 3.39
C ASP A 371 40.46 -70.29 2.29
N THR A 372 40.19 -70.99 1.19
CA THR A 372 39.25 -70.51 0.16
C THR A 372 37.83 -70.39 0.69
N ASP A 373 37.35 -71.37 1.45
CA ASP A 373 36.03 -71.31 2.09
C ASP A 373 35.93 -70.11 3.04
N GLU A 374 36.97 -69.82 3.81
CA GLU A 374 36.99 -68.68 4.73
C GLU A 374 37.03 -67.34 3.97
N ILE A 375 37.76 -67.27 2.86
CA ILE A 375 37.76 -66.10 1.97
C ILE A 375 36.38 -65.91 1.33
N GLU A 376 35.72 -66.98 0.86
CA GLU A 376 34.36 -66.90 0.32
C GLU A 376 33.35 -66.42 1.36
N ARG A 377 33.46 -66.88 2.62
CA ARG A 377 32.63 -66.37 3.72
C ARG A 377 32.90 -64.89 3.99
N ARG A 378 34.16 -64.45 3.98
CA ARG A 378 34.51 -63.03 4.14
C ARG A 378 33.99 -62.19 2.97
N LEU A 379 34.10 -62.68 1.73
CA LEU A 379 33.57 -62.03 0.54
C LEU A 379 32.05 -61.92 0.59
N SER A 380 31.36 -62.97 1.06
CA SER A 380 29.90 -62.96 1.21
C SER A 380 29.46 -61.93 2.25
N ARG A 381 30.14 -61.87 3.41
CA ARG A 381 29.91 -60.82 4.42
C ARG A 381 30.16 -59.42 3.87
N ALA A 382 31.27 -59.22 3.16
CA ALA A 382 31.59 -57.93 2.54
C ALA A 382 30.55 -57.51 1.49
N ARG A 383 29.97 -58.46 0.73
CA ARG A 383 28.86 -58.19 -0.21
C ARG A 383 27.57 -57.81 0.50
N GLU A 384 27.26 -58.48 1.61
CA GLU A 384 26.10 -58.12 2.45
C GLU A 384 26.28 -56.72 3.05
N GLU A 385 27.46 -56.42 3.61
CA GLU A 385 27.82 -55.10 4.12
C GLU A 385 27.74 -54.02 3.02
N LEU A 386 28.23 -54.32 1.81
CA LEU A 386 28.10 -53.41 0.67
C LEU A 386 26.63 -53.16 0.33
N SER A 387 25.79 -54.20 0.30
CA SER A 387 24.35 -54.04 0.03
C SER A 387 23.65 -53.21 1.10
N THR A 388 24.04 -53.35 2.37
CA THR A 388 23.51 -52.51 3.46
C THR A 388 23.95 -51.06 3.29
N VAL A 389 25.23 -50.81 2.99
CA VAL A 389 25.74 -49.45 2.74
C VAL A 389 25.07 -48.83 1.51
N GLU A 390 24.85 -49.59 0.44
CA GLU A 390 24.11 -49.10 -0.74
C GLU A 390 22.69 -48.68 -0.36
N SER A 391 21.98 -49.48 0.44
CA SER A 391 20.64 -49.13 0.92
C SER A 391 20.64 -47.88 1.80
N GLU A 392 21.59 -47.76 2.74
CA GLU A 392 21.77 -46.58 3.59
C GLU A 392 22.09 -45.34 2.76
N THR A 393 22.96 -45.44 1.75
CA THR A 393 23.25 -44.31 0.86
C THR A 393 22.04 -43.90 0.04
N HIS A 394 21.17 -44.84 -0.32
CA HIS A 394 19.93 -44.53 -1.04
C HIS A 394 18.93 -43.80 -0.14
N GLU A 395 18.80 -44.23 1.12
CA GLU A 395 18.01 -43.55 2.13
C GLU A 395 18.54 -42.13 2.42
N VAL A 396 19.86 -41.98 2.61
CA VAL A 396 20.49 -40.66 2.80
C VAL A 396 20.26 -39.76 1.58
N ARG A 397 20.39 -40.27 0.35
CA ARG A 397 20.07 -39.50 -0.87
C ARG A 397 18.60 -39.08 -0.91
N LYS A 398 17.67 -39.92 -0.43
CA LYS A 398 16.25 -39.58 -0.34
C LYS A 398 16.02 -38.48 0.70
N MET A 399 16.57 -38.62 1.90
CA MET A 399 16.49 -37.61 2.95
C MET A 399 17.12 -36.27 2.50
N LEU A 400 18.23 -36.32 1.76
CA LEU A 400 18.85 -35.12 1.22
C LEU A 400 17.94 -34.43 0.18
N LYS A 401 17.28 -35.19 -0.70
CA LYS A 401 16.31 -34.62 -1.65
C LYS A 401 15.10 -34.01 -0.95
N GLU A 402 14.59 -34.67 0.09
CA GLU A 402 13.49 -34.15 0.92
C GLU A 402 13.90 -32.84 1.62
N THR A 403 15.06 -32.80 2.27
CA THR A 403 15.57 -31.57 2.91
C THR A 403 15.86 -30.44 1.92
N LEU A 404 16.33 -30.75 0.71
CA LEU A 404 16.46 -29.76 -0.37
C LEU A 404 15.09 -29.22 -0.79
N SER A 405 14.07 -30.08 -0.94
CA SER A 405 12.71 -29.63 -1.25
C SER A 405 12.09 -28.79 -0.13
N GLU A 406 12.30 -29.15 1.14
CA GLU A 406 11.87 -28.36 2.29
C GLU A 406 12.57 -26.99 2.30
N ARG A 407 13.86 -26.94 1.96
CA ARG A 407 14.61 -25.69 1.83
C ARG A 407 14.07 -24.81 0.72
N ASP A 408 13.74 -25.39 -0.43
CA ASP A 408 13.16 -24.66 -1.56
C ASP A 408 11.76 -24.13 -1.21
N GLU A 409 10.93 -24.91 -0.50
CA GLU A 409 9.64 -24.45 0.02
C GLU A 409 9.78 -23.31 1.03
N VAL A 410 10.75 -23.40 1.95
CA VAL A 410 11.05 -22.32 2.89
C VAL A 410 11.57 -21.08 2.15
N GLY A 411 12.38 -21.26 1.12
CA GLY A 411 12.82 -20.18 0.23
C GLY A 411 11.66 -19.51 -0.50
N ALA A 412 10.72 -20.28 -1.04
CA ALA A 412 9.52 -19.77 -1.67
C ALA A 412 8.62 -18.99 -0.68
N LYS A 413 8.43 -19.51 0.54
CA LYS A 413 7.70 -18.83 1.61
C LYS A 413 8.40 -17.52 2.03
N SER A 414 9.73 -17.53 2.15
CA SER A 414 10.51 -16.34 2.47
C SER A 414 10.41 -15.27 1.37
N ASN A 415 10.53 -15.67 0.10
CA ASN A 415 10.34 -14.76 -1.03
C ASN A 415 8.93 -14.18 -1.06
N HIS A 416 7.91 -15.01 -0.79
CA HIS A 416 6.53 -14.54 -0.71
C HIS A 416 6.35 -13.48 0.40
N LEU A 417 6.87 -13.74 1.62
CA LEU A 417 6.85 -12.78 2.71
C LEU A 417 7.63 -11.49 2.37
N GLN A 418 8.73 -11.57 1.63
CA GLN A 418 9.47 -10.38 1.17
C GLN A 418 8.66 -9.55 0.17
N VAL A 419 7.93 -10.20 -0.73
CA VAL A 419 7.03 -9.51 -1.67
C VAL A 419 5.88 -8.86 -0.91
N GLU A 420 5.23 -9.55 0.03
CA GLU A 420 4.18 -8.97 0.87
C GLU A 420 4.69 -7.78 1.69
N LEU A 421 5.89 -7.86 2.27
CA LEU A 421 6.51 -6.73 2.97
C LEU A 421 6.74 -5.55 2.03
N ARG A 422 7.17 -5.79 0.78
CA ARG A 422 7.36 -4.74 -0.22
C ARG A 422 6.03 -4.09 -0.59
N ASP A 423 4.98 -4.89 -0.76
CA ASP A 423 3.64 -4.40 -1.11
C ASP A 423 3.04 -3.60 0.04
N LEU A 424 3.14 -4.07 1.29
CA LEU A 424 2.74 -3.34 2.50
C LEU A 424 3.53 -2.03 2.67
N MET A 425 4.82 -2.02 2.33
CA MET A 425 5.62 -0.79 2.34
C MET A 425 5.18 0.18 1.23
N GLY A 426 4.77 -0.34 0.06
CA GLY A 426 4.16 0.44 -1.01
C GLY A 426 2.81 1.05 -0.61
N GLU A 427 1.93 0.25 0.01
CA GLU A 427 0.67 0.72 0.59
C GLU A 427 0.90 1.78 1.66
N ARG A 428 1.87 1.55 2.57
CA ARG A 428 2.26 2.56 3.57
C ARG A 428 2.72 3.86 2.92
N GLN A 429 3.50 3.80 1.82
CA GLN A 429 3.94 4.99 1.11
C GLN A 429 2.77 5.71 0.43
N SER A 430 1.80 4.99 -0.13
CA SER A 430 0.55 5.55 -0.66
C SER A 430 -0.24 6.26 0.44
N LEU A 431 -0.47 5.58 1.57
CA LEU A 431 -1.19 6.15 2.71
C LEU A 431 -0.47 7.38 3.29
N LEU A 432 0.86 7.40 3.34
CA LEU A 432 1.62 8.58 3.77
C LEU A 432 1.49 9.75 2.78
N ARG A 433 1.42 9.48 1.47
CA ARG A 433 1.12 10.52 0.46
C ARG A 433 -0.31 11.03 0.62
N GLU A 434 -1.28 10.14 0.74
CA GLU A 434 -2.70 10.50 0.96
C GLU A 434 -2.87 11.32 2.25
N LEU A 435 -2.19 10.95 3.34
CA LEU A 435 -2.17 11.74 4.58
C LEU A 435 -1.49 13.11 4.39
N GLY A 436 -0.44 13.18 3.57
CA GLY A 436 0.20 14.43 3.19
C GLY A 436 -0.73 15.35 2.39
N ASP A 437 -1.42 14.80 1.41
CA ASP A 437 -2.41 15.52 0.59
C ASP A 437 -3.60 15.98 1.44
N LEU A 438 -4.08 15.12 2.35
CA LEU A 438 -5.12 15.50 3.32
C LEU A 438 -4.65 16.59 4.28
N ALA A 439 -3.38 16.59 4.70
CA ALA A 439 -2.80 17.65 5.52
C ALA A 439 -2.67 18.97 4.75
N ALA A 440 -2.28 18.91 3.47
CA ALA A 440 -2.25 20.08 2.58
C ALA A 440 -3.65 20.66 2.38
N ASN A 441 -4.63 19.83 2.03
CA ASN A 441 -6.03 20.22 1.89
C ASN A 441 -6.58 20.81 3.20
N ARG A 442 -6.25 20.20 4.34
CA ARG A 442 -6.61 20.74 5.65
C ARG A 442 -6.00 22.12 5.88
N GLY A 443 -4.72 22.32 5.55
CA GLY A 443 -4.06 23.62 5.66
C GLY A 443 -4.69 24.68 4.76
N GLU A 444 -5.07 24.29 3.53
CA GLU A 444 -5.79 25.15 2.59
C GLU A 444 -7.17 25.56 3.15
N LYS A 445 -7.93 24.60 3.69
CA LYS A 445 -9.23 24.87 4.33
C LYS A 445 -9.12 25.66 5.62
N GLU A 446 -8.09 25.43 6.44
CA GLU A 446 -7.81 26.26 7.61
C GLU A 446 -7.43 27.69 7.20
N GLY A 447 -6.70 27.86 6.11
CA GLY A 447 -6.39 29.16 5.50
C GLY A 447 -7.64 29.88 4.98
N GLU A 448 -8.49 29.20 4.22
CA GLU A 448 -9.79 29.71 3.78
C GLU A 448 -10.68 30.11 4.97
N LEU A 449 -10.74 29.27 6.02
CA LEU A 449 -11.50 29.59 7.24
C LEU A 449 -10.91 30.81 7.96
N ALA A 450 -9.59 30.91 8.08
CA ALA A 450 -8.95 32.08 8.67
C ALA A 450 -9.24 33.35 7.86
N HIS A 451 -9.23 33.25 6.53
CA HIS A 451 -9.59 34.33 5.64
C HIS A 451 -11.07 34.73 5.78
N LEU A 452 -12.00 33.78 5.79
CA LEU A 452 -13.43 34.02 6.01
C LEU A 452 -13.71 34.62 7.39
N ILE A 453 -13.01 34.17 8.43
CA ILE A 453 -13.10 34.75 9.77
C ILE A 453 -12.59 36.21 9.76
N LYS A 454 -11.49 36.49 9.05
CA LYS A 454 -10.99 37.86 8.89
C LYS A 454 -12.02 38.73 8.18
N ARG A 455 -12.56 38.27 7.06
CA ARG A 455 -13.60 38.97 6.29
C ARG A 455 -14.89 39.16 7.11
N ALA A 456 -15.29 38.18 7.92
CA ALA A 456 -16.43 38.31 8.81
C ALA A 456 -16.20 39.34 9.92
N ARG A 457 -14.97 39.46 10.44
CA ARG A 457 -14.60 40.52 11.38
C ARG A 457 -14.56 41.89 10.73
N GLU A 458 -14.03 42.00 9.52
CA GLU A 458 -14.03 43.24 8.73
C GLU A 458 -15.48 43.68 8.43
N LEU A 459 -16.34 42.75 8.01
CA LEU A 459 -17.78 42.99 7.83
C LEU A 459 -18.47 43.36 9.14
N SER A 460 -18.15 42.69 10.25
CA SER A 460 -18.69 43.05 11.57
C SER A 460 -18.28 44.46 11.98
N GLY A 461 -17.02 44.85 11.75
CA GLY A 461 -16.55 46.22 11.98
C GLY A 461 -17.30 47.23 11.11
N ALA A 462 -17.41 46.96 9.80
CA ALA A 462 -18.19 47.78 8.89
C ALA A 462 -19.67 47.88 9.26
N HIS A 463 -20.27 46.81 9.82
CA HIS A 463 -21.63 46.84 10.34
C HIS A 463 -21.75 47.66 11.62
N GLU A 464 -20.78 47.59 12.54
CA GLU A 464 -20.74 48.43 13.73
C GLU A 464 -20.61 49.92 13.36
N ASP A 465 -19.75 50.24 12.38
CA ASP A 465 -19.61 51.58 11.83
C ASP A 465 -20.91 52.05 11.15
N ALA A 466 -21.54 51.21 10.33
CA ALA A 466 -22.82 51.53 9.70
C ALA A 466 -23.94 51.73 10.74
N LEU A 467 -23.96 50.97 11.84
CA LEU A 467 -24.91 51.19 12.93
C LEU A 467 -24.65 52.52 13.65
N ALA A 468 -23.39 52.93 13.81
CA ALA A 468 -23.03 54.23 14.32
C ALA A 468 -23.52 55.35 13.38
N ASP A 469 -23.29 55.21 12.07
CA ASP A 469 -23.76 56.14 11.04
C ASP A 469 -25.30 56.22 11.01
N ILE A 470 -26.00 55.10 11.12
CA ILE A 470 -27.47 55.07 11.23
C ILE A 470 -27.92 55.82 12.49
N ALA A 471 -27.28 55.60 13.64
CA ALA A 471 -27.61 56.32 14.86
C ALA A 471 -27.32 57.83 14.75
N GLU A 472 -26.30 58.23 14.00
CA GLU A 472 -26.04 59.64 13.67
C GLU A 472 -27.09 60.20 12.71
N ALA A 473 -27.45 59.46 11.66
CA ALA A 473 -28.50 59.80 10.73
C ALA A 473 -29.87 59.91 11.44
N GLU A 474 -30.18 59.08 12.44
CA GLU A 474 -31.38 59.19 13.26
C GLU A 474 -31.37 60.46 14.11
N LYS A 475 -30.23 60.84 14.69
CA LYS A 475 -30.08 62.14 15.37
C LYS A 475 -30.28 63.30 14.42
N ILE A 476 -29.78 63.20 13.18
CA ILE A 476 -29.98 64.22 12.14
C ILE A 476 -31.44 64.25 11.69
N ARG A 477 -32.09 63.10 11.48
CA ARG A 477 -33.53 62.99 11.14
C ARG A 477 -34.41 63.55 12.24
N ALA A 478 -34.09 63.32 13.51
CA ALA A 478 -34.79 63.94 14.63
C ALA A 478 -34.69 65.48 14.56
N ARG A 479 -33.47 66.02 14.34
CA ARG A 479 -33.25 67.46 14.14
C ARG A 479 -33.97 68.01 12.91
N LEU A 480 -33.98 67.28 11.79
CA LEU A 480 -34.69 67.66 10.57
C LEU A 480 -36.22 67.57 10.72
N SER A 481 -36.75 66.61 11.48
CA SER A 481 -38.18 66.48 11.77
C SER A 481 -38.72 67.65 12.59
N GLU A 482 -37.85 68.30 13.37
CA GLU A 482 -38.12 69.54 14.09
C GLU A 482 -38.09 70.76 13.15
N GLU A 483 -37.52 70.64 11.94
CA GLU A 483 -37.55 71.69 10.92
C GLU A 483 -38.91 71.73 10.19
N PRO A 484 -39.49 72.92 9.99
CA PRO A 484 -40.81 73.09 9.37
C PRO A 484 -40.88 72.62 7.90
N LEU A 485 -39.73 72.38 7.26
CA LEU A 485 -39.60 71.91 5.88
C LEU A 485 -39.80 70.40 5.77
N ALA A 486 -39.30 69.60 6.72
CA ALA A 486 -39.56 68.15 6.78
C ALA A 486 -41.01 67.84 7.19
N ARG A 487 -41.62 68.70 8.01
CA ARG A 487 -43.04 68.61 8.38
C ARG A 487 -43.99 68.91 7.22
N ALA A 488 -43.52 69.62 6.19
CA ALA A 488 -44.25 69.83 4.94
C ALA A 488 -44.09 68.64 3.97
N LEU A 489 -42.97 67.92 4.02
CA LEU A 489 -42.75 66.68 3.23
C LEU A 489 -43.48 65.46 3.81
N MET A 490 -43.65 65.41 5.14
CA MET A 490 -44.32 64.32 5.88
C MET A 490 -45.82 64.57 6.11
N GLY A 491 -46.36 65.72 5.69
CA GLY A 491 -47.75 66.11 5.93
C GLY A 491 -48.57 66.10 4.63
N GLU A 492 -49.69 65.37 4.65
CA GLU A 492 -50.68 65.15 3.57
C GLU A 492 -50.33 64.09 2.51
N GLU A 493 -50.55 62.82 2.92
CA GLU A 493 -51.02 61.57 2.24
C GLU A 493 -50.94 61.35 0.70
N SER A 494 -50.52 62.27 -0.16
CA SER A 494 -50.73 62.12 -1.61
C SER A 494 -49.48 61.91 -2.48
N GLY A 495 -48.31 62.38 -2.04
CA GLY A 495 -47.10 62.31 -2.87
C GLY A 495 -46.41 60.94 -2.83
N ILE A 496 -45.88 60.56 -1.66
CA ILE A 496 -44.99 59.40 -1.53
C ILE A 496 -45.76 58.07 -1.49
N GLU A 497 -47.02 58.05 -1.03
CA GLU A 497 -47.85 56.84 -1.06
C GLU A 497 -48.12 56.31 -2.47
N ALA A 498 -48.06 57.18 -3.49
CA ALA A 498 -48.20 56.79 -4.89
C ALA A 498 -47.08 55.85 -5.39
N LEU A 499 -45.92 55.81 -4.72
CA LEU A 499 -44.84 54.85 -5.01
C LEU A 499 -45.10 53.46 -4.40
N GLY A 500 -46.02 53.35 -3.43
CA GLY A 500 -46.30 52.08 -2.73
C GLY A 500 -46.65 50.92 -3.69
N PRO A 501 -47.63 51.07 -4.59
CA PRO A 501 -47.99 50.02 -5.55
C PRO A 501 -46.85 49.62 -6.50
N VAL A 502 -45.99 50.57 -6.87
CA VAL A 502 -44.80 50.33 -7.72
C VAL A 502 -43.79 49.48 -6.95
N LEU A 503 -43.52 49.81 -5.69
CA LEU A 503 -42.60 49.08 -4.81
C LEU A 503 -43.11 47.66 -4.49
N GLU A 504 -44.41 47.48 -4.28
CA GLU A 504 -45.01 46.15 -4.08
C GLU A 504 -44.85 45.25 -5.32
N ARG A 505 -45.01 45.81 -6.52
CA ARG A 505 -44.77 45.08 -7.78
C ARG A 505 -43.29 44.74 -7.99
N LEU A 506 -42.38 45.64 -7.61
CA LEU A 506 -40.94 45.38 -7.62
C LEU A 506 -40.55 44.25 -6.66
N GLU A 507 -41.12 44.25 -5.45
CA GLU A 507 -40.91 43.19 -4.48
C GLU A 507 -41.44 41.86 -5.01
N HIS A 508 -42.62 41.86 -5.65
CA HIS A 508 -43.15 40.67 -6.29
C HIS A 508 -42.22 40.15 -7.39
N ALA A 509 -41.68 41.01 -8.26
CA ALA A 509 -40.69 40.63 -9.26
C ALA A 509 -39.42 40.02 -8.65
N ARG A 510 -38.97 40.54 -7.51
CA ARG A 510 -37.83 40.01 -6.73
C ARG A 510 -38.12 38.62 -6.16
N THR A 511 -39.32 38.39 -5.63
CA THR A 511 -39.72 37.06 -5.10
C THR A 511 -39.77 35.97 -6.19
N MET A 512 -39.98 36.36 -7.44
CA MET A 512 -39.99 35.45 -8.59
C MET A 512 -38.60 35.07 -9.09
N GLY A 513 -37.53 35.66 -8.53
CA GLY A 513 -36.14 35.30 -8.82
C GLY A 513 -35.53 35.95 -10.07
N TYR A 514 -36.16 36.99 -10.62
CA TYR A 514 -35.61 37.77 -11.74
C TYR A 514 -34.77 38.95 -11.23
N SER A 515 -33.78 39.41 -12.01
CA SER A 515 -33.00 40.61 -11.66
C SER A 515 -33.84 41.88 -11.72
N VAL A 516 -33.84 42.65 -10.63
CA VAL A 516 -34.55 43.94 -10.49
C VAL A 516 -33.55 45.12 -10.53
N THR A 517 -32.27 44.86 -10.86
CA THR A 517 -31.15 45.82 -10.85
C THR A 517 -31.42 47.10 -11.64
N LEU A 518 -31.90 46.97 -12.89
CA LEU A 518 -32.27 48.11 -13.72
C LEU A 518 -33.40 48.94 -13.07
N LEU A 519 -34.42 48.28 -12.52
CA LEU A 519 -35.55 48.95 -11.91
C LEU A 519 -35.19 49.62 -10.58
N ASP A 520 -34.34 48.97 -9.76
CA ASP A 520 -33.81 49.56 -8.52
C ASP A 520 -33.02 50.83 -8.87
N ARG A 521 -32.21 50.81 -9.95
CA ARG A 521 -31.50 52.00 -10.43
C ARG A 521 -32.45 53.09 -10.98
N ALA A 522 -33.55 52.69 -11.60
CA ALA A 522 -34.57 53.62 -12.06
C ALA A 522 -35.33 54.29 -10.90
N VAL A 523 -35.59 53.55 -9.82
CA VAL A 523 -36.15 54.09 -8.57
C VAL A 523 -35.16 55.06 -7.93
N GLU A 524 -33.88 54.71 -7.86
CA GLU A 524 -32.83 55.62 -7.38
C GLU A 524 -32.79 56.92 -8.19
N ARG A 525 -32.86 56.82 -9.52
CA ARG A 525 -32.91 58.00 -10.40
C ARG A 525 -34.16 58.85 -10.14
N GLY A 526 -35.31 58.21 -9.98
CA GLY A 526 -36.56 58.89 -9.62
C GLY A 526 -36.46 59.62 -8.27
N LEU A 527 -35.82 59.01 -7.27
CA LEU A 527 -35.57 59.63 -5.98
C LEU A 527 -34.59 60.81 -6.07
N GLN A 528 -33.56 60.72 -6.90
CA GLN A 528 -32.63 61.83 -7.16
C GLN A 528 -33.36 63.04 -7.77
N LEU A 529 -34.27 62.81 -8.72
CA LEU A 529 -35.11 63.87 -9.27
C LEU A 529 -36.00 64.51 -8.21
N ILE A 530 -36.66 63.69 -7.38
CA ILE A 530 -37.49 64.18 -6.27
C ILE A 530 -36.63 65.01 -5.31
N GLN A 531 -35.45 64.53 -4.92
CA GLN A 531 -34.54 65.27 -4.06
C GLN A 531 -34.10 66.60 -4.70
N PHE A 532 -33.74 66.60 -5.99
CA PHE A 532 -33.36 67.83 -6.68
C PHE A 532 -34.51 68.83 -6.72
N THR A 533 -35.75 68.39 -6.91
CA THR A 533 -36.92 69.29 -6.90
C THR A 533 -37.15 69.92 -5.53
N VAL A 534 -36.91 69.16 -4.46
CA VAL A 534 -36.93 69.68 -3.08
C VAL A 534 -35.82 70.71 -2.88
N GLU A 535 -34.60 70.42 -3.34
CA GLU A 535 -33.46 71.33 -3.25
C GLU A 535 -33.70 72.61 -4.07
N GLU A 536 -34.20 72.52 -5.29
CA GLU A 536 -34.53 73.66 -6.14
C GLU A 536 -35.58 74.56 -5.49
N VAL A 537 -36.68 73.97 -4.99
CA VAL A 537 -37.73 74.73 -4.30
C VAL A 537 -37.19 75.34 -3.00
N SER A 538 -36.28 74.67 -2.30
CA SER A 538 -35.63 75.23 -1.11
C SER A 538 -34.65 76.37 -1.42
N ARG A 539 -34.03 76.37 -2.61
CA ARG A 539 -33.13 77.41 -3.12
C ARG A 539 -33.90 78.62 -3.65
N THR A 540 -35.14 78.45 -4.13
CA THR A 540 -35.98 79.59 -4.48
C THR A 540 -36.18 80.49 -3.26
N PRO A 541 -36.01 81.82 -3.38
CA PRO A 541 -35.81 82.68 -2.22
C PRO A 541 -36.96 82.56 -1.22
N ARG A 542 -36.57 82.28 0.04
CA ARG A 542 -37.45 82.12 1.22
C ARG A 542 -38.25 83.38 1.56
N TYR A 543 -38.04 84.49 0.85
CA TYR A 543 -38.68 85.78 1.10
C TYR A 543 -39.18 86.41 -0.21
N LEU A 544 -40.44 86.85 -0.25
CA LEU A 544 -41.03 87.64 -1.34
C LEU A 544 -40.46 89.08 -1.40
N LEU A 545 -39.75 89.49 -0.35
CA LEU A 545 -39.12 90.79 -0.16
C LEU A 545 -37.63 90.56 0.13
N SER A 546 -36.75 91.50 -0.23
CA SER A 546 -35.31 91.38 0.07
C SER A 546 -35.06 91.30 1.59
N ASN A 547 -33.97 90.65 2.00
CA ASN A 547 -33.60 90.49 3.41
C ASN A 547 -33.58 91.84 4.16
N GLU A 548 -33.13 92.90 3.49
CA GLU A 548 -33.11 94.26 4.04
C GLU A 548 -34.52 94.81 4.33
N VAL A 549 -35.48 94.56 3.44
CA VAL A 549 -36.88 94.97 3.64
C VAL A 549 -37.53 94.15 4.74
N MET A 550 -37.17 92.87 4.86
CA MET A 550 -37.61 92.01 5.96
C MET A 550 -37.06 92.48 7.31
N ASP A 551 -35.78 92.82 7.40
CA ASP A 551 -35.16 93.34 8.63
C ASP A 551 -35.78 94.67 9.07
N ILE A 552 -36.16 95.53 8.11
CA ILE A 552 -36.88 96.77 8.40
C ILE A 552 -38.30 96.49 8.90
N LEU A 553 -39.02 95.54 8.28
CA LEU A 553 -40.36 95.14 8.71
C LEU A 553 -40.37 94.51 10.10
N GLU A 554 -39.34 93.74 10.46
CA GLU A 554 -39.20 93.19 11.81
C GLU A 554 -39.00 94.28 12.87
N ARG A 555 -38.23 95.31 12.54
CA ARG A 555 -37.97 96.45 13.44
C ARG A 555 -39.20 97.33 13.62
N GLN A 556 -40.02 97.49 12.58
CA GLN A 556 -41.19 98.39 12.61
C GLN A 556 -42.47 97.71 13.08
N SER A 557 -42.68 96.45 12.70
CA SER A 557 -43.93 95.74 12.94
C SER A 557 -43.68 94.22 12.95
N PRO A 558 -43.26 93.64 14.08
CA PRO A 558 -42.91 92.22 14.17
C PRO A 558 -44.09 91.29 13.84
N HIS A 559 -45.34 91.75 14.05
CA HIS A 559 -46.53 90.99 13.72
C HIS A 559 -46.73 90.85 12.19
N THR A 560 -46.53 91.93 11.43
CA THR A 560 -46.66 91.86 9.96
C THR A 560 -45.48 91.13 9.33
N ALA A 561 -44.27 91.29 9.87
CA ALA A 561 -43.11 90.48 9.48
C ALA A 561 -43.35 88.98 9.73
N GLY A 562 -43.98 88.63 10.85
CA GLY A 562 -44.44 87.27 11.14
C GLY A 562 -45.47 86.75 10.13
N THR A 563 -46.44 87.57 9.72
CA THR A 563 -47.41 87.18 8.67
C THR A 563 -46.77 87.06 7.28
N VAL A 564 -45.81 87.93 6.92
CA VAL A 564 -45.09 87.85 5.64
C VAL A 564 -44.17 86.62 5.64
N ARG A 565 -43.53 86.27 6.77
CA ARG A 565 -42.83 84.99 6.94
C ARG A 565 -43.76 83.79 6.87
N GLY A 566 -44.95 83.89 7.47
CA GLY A 566 -45.98 82.87 7.38
C GLY A 566 -46.45 82.66 5.94
N LEU A 567 -46.70 83.73 5.18
CA LEU A 567 -47.11 83.68 3.78
C LEU A 567 -45.99 83.22 2.84
N THR A 568 -44.74 83.61 3.10
CA THR A 568 -43.59 83.15 2.32
C THR A 568 -43.31 81.67 2.57
N ASN A 569 -43.32 81.22 3.83
CA ASN A 569 -43.24 79.81 4.20
C ASN A 569 -44.43 79.02 3.63
N TRP A 570 -45.65 79.56 3.67
CA TRP A 570 -46.83 78.95 3.06
C TRP A 570 -46.71 78.88 1.53
N SER A 571 -46.18 79.91 0.88
CA SER A 571 -45.96 79.90 -0.58
C SER A 571 -44.84 78.95 -1.02
N VAL A 572 -43.78 78.80 -0.21
CA VAL A 572 -42.74 77.80 -0.44
C VAL A 572 -43.30 76.41 -0.21
N LYS A 573 -44.08 76.21 0.88
CA LYS A 573 -44.78 74.96 1.17
C LYS A 573 -45.74 74.58 0.04
N GLN A 574 -46.59 75.48 -0.42
CA GLN A 574 -47.54 75.23 -1.51
C GLN A 574 -46.84 74.96 -2.86
N ARG A 575 -45.74 75.68 -3.16
CA ARG A 575 -44.94 75.42 -4.37
C ARG A 575 -44.21 74.08 -4.28
N LEU A 576 -43.73 73.72 -3.09
CA LEU A 576 -43.11 72.43 -2.83
C LEU A 576 -44.15 71.33 -2.99
N GLU A 577 -45.30 71.41 -2.33
CA GLU A 577 -46.39 70.44 -2.45
C GLU A 577 -46.83 70.26 -3.90
N ASN A 578 -47.06 71.35 -4.64
CA ASN A 578 -47.51 71.25 -6.03
C ASN A 578 -46.43 70.71 -6.97
N ARG A 579 -45.18 71.22 -6.89
CA ARG A 579 -44.09 70.75 -7.76
C ARG A 579 -43.66 69.34 -7.42
N LEU A 580 -43.60 68.99 -6.14
CA LEU A 580 -43.27 67.65 -5.68
C LEU A 580 -44.36 66.65 -6.07
N ALA A 581 -45.64 67.02 -5.95
CA ALA A 581 -46.73 66.16 -6.42
C ALA A 581 -46.64 65.91 -7.93
N GLU A 582 -46.33 66.95 -8.72
CA GLU A 582 -46.15 66.84 -10.17
C GLU A 582 -44.93 65.97 -10.53
N THR A 583 -43.78 66.18 -9.87
CA THR A 583 -42.56 65.41 -10.15
C THR A 583 -42.70 63.96 -9.73
N VAL A 584 -43.28 63.69 -8.56
CA VAL A 584 -43.56 62.33 -8.10
C VAL A 584 -44.56 61.64 -9.02
N GLN A 585 -45.60 62.33 -9.50
CA GLN A 585 -46.55 61.75 -10.44
C GLN A 585 -45.88 61.36 -11.76
N HIS A 586 -44.98 62.19 -12.29
CA HIS A 586 -44.23 61.86 -13.50
C HIS A 586 -43.26 60.69 -13.29
N VAL A 587 -42.56 60.65 -12.16
CA VAL A 587 -41.68 59.54 -11.80
C VAL A 587 -42.47 58.23 -11.64
N VAL A 588 -43.63 58.26 -10.96
CA VAL A 588 -44.50 57.09 -10.81
C VAL A 588 -44.96 56.57 -12.18
N LEU A 589 -45.44 57.45 -13.06
CA LEU A 589 -45.87 57.06 -14.41
C LEU A 589 -44.74 56.45 -15.24
N ASP A 590 -43.52 56.94 -15.08
CA ASP A 590 -42.35 56.40 -15.76
C ASP A 590 -41.95 55.03 -15.21
N LEU A 591 -41.93 54.89 -13.88
CA LEU A 591 -41.67 53.61 -13.21
C LEU A 591 -42.74 52.57 -13.56
N GLU A 592 -44.01 52.96 -13.64
CA GLU A 592 -45.11 52.08 -14.07
C GLU A 592 -44.92 51.59 -15.50
N ARG A 593 -44.55 52.48 -16.44
CA ARG A 593 -44.27 52.10 -17.83
C ARG A 593 -43.07 51.16 -17.95
N MET A 594 -42.01 51.41 -17.19
CA MET A 594 -40.85 50.52 -17.17
C MET A 594 -41.18 49.17 -16.53
N LEU A 595 -42.04 49.15 -15.50
CA LEU A 595 -42.54 47.92 -14.89
C LEU A 595 -43.41 47.12 -15.85
N GLU A 596 -44.26 47.77 -16.64
CA GLU A 596 -45.07 47.10 -17.68
C GLU A 596 -44.17 46.45 -18.75
N ASP A 597 -43.16 47.17 -19.24
CA ASP A 597 -42.16 46.65 -20.17
C ASP A 597 -41.34 45.51 -19.56
N TYR A 598 -40.99 45.63 -18.28
CA TYR A 598 -40.29 44.60 -17.54
C TYR A 598 -41.14 43.33 -17.38
N GLU A 599 -42.41 43.45 -17.01
CA GLU A 599 -43.32 42.30 -16.90
C GLU A 599 -43.54 41.63 -18.27
N GLN A 600 -43.68 42.43 -19.33
CA GLN A 600 -43.71 41.92 -20.70
C GLN A 600 -42.40 41.19 -21.04
N SER A 601 -41.25 41.73 -20.66
CA SER A 601 -39.95 41.11 -20.88
C SER A 601 -39.81 39.75 -20.17
N VAL A 602 -40.32 39.64 -18.94
CA VAL A 602 -40.36 38.38 -18.18
C VAL A 602 -41.22 37.33 -18.89
N THR A 603 -42.38 37.72 -19.41
CA THR A 603 -43.22 36.78 -20.18
C THR A 603 -42.55 36.32 -21.47
N MET A 604 -41.80 37.20 -22.14
CA MET A 604 -41.06 36.88 -23.35
C MET A 604 -39.84 36.01 -23.07
N LEU A 605 -39.10 36.26 -21.98
CA LEU A 605 -38.01 35.39 -21.56
C LEU A 605 -38.47 33.97 -21.27
N ARG A 606 -39.63 33.81 -20.64
CA ARG A 606 -40.19 32.49 -20.39
C ARG A 606 -40.48 31.73 -21.69
N ARG A 607 -40.95 32.44 -22.73
CA ARG A 607 -41.16 31.88 -24.06
C ARG A 607 -39.83 31.55 -24.75
N LEU A 608 -38.85 32.46 -24.72
CA LEU A 608 -37.53 32.23 -25.30
C LEU A 608 -36.78 31.09 -24.62
N ARG A 609 -36.93 30.93 -23.30
CA ARG A 609 -36.39 29.78 -22.57
C ARG A 609 -36.95 28.46 -23.11
N GLN A 610 -38.26 28.39 -23.36
CA GLN A 610 -38.88 27.22 -23.97
C GLN A 610 -38.36 26.97 -25.40
N VAL A 611 -38.07 28.03 -26.16
CA VAL A 611 -37.47 27.92 -27.51
C VAL A 611 -36.02 27.44 -27.43
N LEU A 612 -35.22 27.95 -26.51
CA LEU A 612 -33.83 27.52 -26.29
C LEU A 612 -33.76 26.04 -25.86
N ASP A 613 -34.64 25.60 -24.97
CA ASP A 613 -34.77 24.18 -24.60
C ASP A 613 -35.13 23.30 -25.82
N GLN A 614 -36.00 23.80 -26.72
CA GLN A 614 -36.34 23.10 -27.97
C GLN A 614 -35.17 23.07 -28.96
N LEU A 615 -34.38 24.14 -29.07
CA LEU A 615 -33.18 24.20 -29.91
C LEU A 615 -32.06 23.29 -29.42
N GLN A 616 -31.92 23.13 -28.09
CA GLN A 616 -31.01 22.14 -27.51
C GLN A 616 -31.35 20.72 -27.98
N GLY A 617 -32.64 20.40 -28.07
CA GLY A 617 -33.13 19.12 -28.60
C GLY A 617 -32.90 18.92 -30.10
N LEU A 618 -32.66 20.01 -30.85
CA LEU A 618 -32.40 20.00 -32.29
C LEU A 618 -30.90 20.00 -32.64
N GLY A 619 -30.01 20.01 -31.64
CA GLY A 619 -28.55 19.93 -31.85
C GLY A 619 -27.82 21.27 -31.93
N ALA A 620 -28.44 22.38 -31.49
CA ALA A 620 -27.77 23.67 -31.37
C ALA A 620 -26.57 23.60 -30.38
N PRO A 621 -25.52 24.44 -30.54
CA PRO A 621 -24.34 24.43 -29.68
C PRO A 621 -24.72 24.57 -28.20
N THR A 622 -24.47 23.50 -27.43
CA THR A 622 -24.95 23.37 -26.05
C THR A 622 -24.34 24.41 -25.11
N GLU A 623 -23.08 24.80 -25.32
CA GLU A 623 -22.40 25.83 -24.53
C GLU A 623 -23.05 27.22 -24.70
N GLU A 624 -23.42 27.56 -25.94
CA GLU A 624 -24.12 28.83 -26.23
C GLU A 624 -25.56 28.80 -25.69
N VAL A 625 -26.25 27.66 -25.78
CA VAL A 625 -27.62 27.53 -25.25
C VAL A 625 -27.63 27.57 -23.72
N GLU A 626 -26.71 26.90 -23.04
CA GLU A 626 -26.62 26.88 -21.57
C GLU A 626 -26.26 28.25 -21.01
N SER A 627 -25.33 28.98 -21.64
CA SER A 627 -25.02 30.36 -21.25
C SER A 627 -26.23 31.29 -21.42
N LEU A 628 -27.01 31.12 -22.50
CA LEU A 628 -28.25 31.87 -22.69
C LEU A 628 -29.32 31.51 -21.66
N LEU A 629 -29.48 30.23 -21.31
CA LEU A 629 -30.43 29.77 -20.28
C LEU A 629 -30.10 30.33 -18.89
N LEU A 630 -28.81 30.44 -18.55
CA LEU A 630 -28.36 31.09 -17.31
C LEU A 630 -28.68 32.59 -17.32
N SER A 631 -28.57 33.24 -18.47
CA SER A 631 -28.91 34.65 -18.64
C SER A 631 -30.43 34.94 -18.64
N CYS A 632 -31.29 33.94 -18.85
CA CYS A 632 -32.76 34.09 -18.83
C CYS A 632 -33.36 34.49 -17.47
N ASN A 633 -32.56 34.57 -16.40
CA ASN A 633 -33.00 35.13 -15.12
C ASN A 633 -32.89 36.67 -15.09
N ARG A 634 -32.30 37.29 -16.12
CA ARG A 634 -32.10 38.72 -16.23
C ARG A 634 -32.98 39.32 -17.34
N PRO A 635 -34.16 39.89 -17.03
CA PRO A 635 -35.03 40.57 -18.00
C PRO A 635 -34.31 41.64 -18.79
N GLU A 636 -33.38 42.37 -18.17
CA GLU A 636 -32.57 43.41 -18.82
C GLU A 636 -31.70 42.90 -19.99
N SER A 637 -31.48 41.59 -20.08
CA SER A 637 -30.71 40.95 -21.14
C SER A 637 -31.56 40.45 -22.32
N LEU A 638 -32.88 40.63 -22.26
CA LEU A 638 -33.82 40.12 -23.26
C LEU A 638 -33.46 40.51 -24.71
N PRO A 639 -33.05 41.74 -25.05
CA PRO A 639 -32.64 42.08 -26.41
C PRO A 639 -31.38 41.33 -26.88
N LEU A 640 -30.45 41.04 -25.97
CA LEU A 640 -29.27 40.23 -26.27
C LEU A 640 -29.66 38.77 -26.51
N ILE A 641 -30.48 38.20 -25.62
CA ILE A 641 -30.98 36.83 -25.73
C ILE A 641 -31.80 36.67 -27.01
N ALA A 642 -32.69 37.61 -27.34
CA ALA A 642 -33.50 37.57 -28.56
C ALA A 642 -32.64 37.58 -29.83
N ARG A 643 -31.58 38.41 -29.89
CA ARG A 643 -30.63 38.43 -31.02
C ARG A 643 -29.83 37.13 -31.14
N LYS A 644 -29.30 36.62 -30.02
CA LYS A 644 -28.54 35.36 -30.01
C LYS A 644 -29.43 34.15 -30.31
N ALA A 645 -30.63 34.07 -29.73
CA ALA A 645 -31.62 33.04 -30.03
C ALA A 645 -32.05 33.09 -31.51
N ARG A 646 -32.31 34.28 -32.07
CA ARG A 646 -32.59 34.43 -33.51
C ARG A 646 -31.43 33.90 -34.37
N ARG A 647 -30.18 34.20 -34.02
CA ARG A 647 -29.01 33.69 -34.74
C ARG A 647 -28.91 32.16 -34.67
N LEU A 648 -29.16 31.58 -33.50
CA LEU A 648 -29.18 30.13 -33.31
C LEU A 648 -30.31 29.45 -34.10
N ILE A 649 -31.50 30.05 -34.11
CA ILE A 649 -32.62 29.55 -34.93
C ILE A 649 -32.27 29.63 -36.41
N GLN A 650 -31.63 30.72 -36.87
CA GLN A 650 -31.19 30.86 -38.26
C GLN A 650 -30.14 29.80 -38.62
N MET A 651 -29.16 29.55 -37.76
CA MET A 651 -28.16 28.51 -37.98
C MET A 651 -28.80 27.11 -38.04
N ALA A 652 -29.75 26.82 -37.14
CA ALA A 652 -30.49 25.57 -37.15
C ALA A 652 -31.36 25.43 -38.41
N LEU A 653 -32.01 26.51 -38.86
CA LEU A 653 -32.76 26.53 -40.13
C LEU A 653 -31.82 26.27 -41.32
N ASP A 654 -30.67 26.95 -41.39
CA ASP A 654 -29.69 26.78 -42.47
C ASP A 654 -29.15 25.33 -42.51
N GLU A 655 -28.91 24.71 -41.34
CA GLU A 655 -28.49 23.32 -41.23
C GLU A 655 -29.60 22.34 -41.63
N ILE A 656 -30.84 22.58 -41.18
CA ILE A 656 -32.01 21.78 -41.57
C ILE A 656 -32.26 21.90 -43.08
N TYR A 657 -32.08 23.08 -43.68
CA TYR A 657 -32.18 23.28 -45.13
C TYR A 657 -31.09 22.52 -45.89
N LEU A 658 -29.84 22.56 -45.41
CA LEU A 658 -28.74 21.77 -45.97
C LEU A 658 -28.98 20.26 -45.85
N GLU A 659 -29.61 19.82 -44.76
CA GLU A 659 -29.90 18.42 -44.48
C GLU A 659 -31.15 17.90 -45.23
N ALA A 660 -32.15 18.76 -45.44
CA ALA A 660 -33.34 18.47 -46.23
C ALA A 660 -32.98 18.25 -47.72
N ASP A 661 -32.02 19.02 -48.24
CA ASP A 661 -31.52 18.87 -49.63
C ASP A 661 -30.78 17.54 -49.87
N GLN A 662 -30.30 16.87 -48.82
CA GLN A 662 -29.52 15.62 -48.91
C GLN A 662 -30.35 14.34 -48.72
N ARG A 663 -31.61 14.44 -48.28
CA ARG A 663 -32.43 13.29 -47.83
C ARG A 663 -33.57 12.93 -48.77
N ASP A 664 -34.07 11.69 -48.61
CA ASP A 664 -35.26 11.18 -49.33
C ASP A 664 -36.54 11.95 -48.97
N ALA A 665 -37.46 12.08 -49.92
CA ALA A 665 -38.67 12.92 -49.84
C ALA A 665 -39.54 12.73 -48.57
N GLY A 666 -39.53 11.55 -47.94
CA GLY A 666 -40.28 11.29 -46.71
C GLY A 666 -39.66 11.84 -45.42
N ALA A 667 -38.33 11.98 -45.37
CA ALA A 667 -37.62 12.60 -44.25
C ALA A 667 -37.67 14.13 -44.35
N ALA A 668 -37.64 14.66 -45.57
CA ALA A 668 -37.80 16.09 -45.86
C ALA A 668 -39.14 16.65 -45.34
N VAL A 669 -40.25 15.89 -45.43
CA VAL A 669 -41.57 16.33 -44.92
C VAL A 669 -41.60 16.52 -43.40
N ARG A 670 -40.84 15.73 -42.62
CA ARG A 670 -40.74 15.93 -41.16
C ARG A 670 -39.92 17.17 -40.84
N LEU A 671 -38.84 17.39 -41.59
CA LEU A 671 -38.03 18.59 -41.49
C LEU A 671 -38.81 19.86 -41.88
N GLU A 672 -39.71 19.76 -42.86
CA GLU A 672 -40.59 20.86 -43.27
C GLU A 672 -41.50 21.34 -42.12
N THR A 673 -42.04 20.41 -41.34
CA THR A 673 -42.85 20.79 -40.16
C THR A 673 -42.02 21.48 -39.07
N THR A 674 -40.75 21.07 -38.87
CA THR A 674 -39.85 21.74 -37.93
C THR A 674 -39.38 23.10 -38.44
N THR A 675 -39.14 23.25 -39.75
CA THR A 675 -38.80 24.55 -40.36
C THR A 675 -39.94 25.54 -40.23
N GLN A 676 -41.19 25.13 -40.44
CA GLN A 676 -42.36 26.02 -40.28
C GLN A 676 -42.47 26.55 -38.84
N VAL A 677 -42.22 25.70 -37.84
CA VAL A 677 -42.24 26.10 -36.43
C VAL A 677 -41.08 27.07 -36.13
N LEU A 678 -39.87 26.80 -36.61
CA LEU A 678 -38.72 27.68 -36.42
C LEU A 678 -38.88 29.03 -37.14
N GLU A 679 -39.45 29.06 -38.34
CA GLU A 679 -39.77 30.30 -39.06
C GLU A 679 -40.88 31.10 -38.36
N GLU A 680 -41.90 30.43 -37.84
CA GLU A 680 -42.93 31.07 -37.03
C GLU A 680 -42.31 31.70 -35.78
N LEU A 681 -41.39 31.00 -35.10
CA LEU A 681 -40.67 31.52 -33.95
C LEU A 681 -39.78 32.72 -34.29
N VAL A 682 -39.07 32.70 -35.43
CA VAL A 682 -38.32 33.88 -35.91
C VAL A 682 -39.26 35.04 -36.15
N SER A 683 -40.38 34.83 -36.83
CA SER A 683 -41.36 35.89 -37.09
C SER A 683 -41.96 36.48 -35.81
N GLN A 684 -42.16 35.64 -34.78
CA GLN A 684 -42.64 36.08 -33.47
C GLN A 684 -41.59 36.89 -32.71
N ILE A 685 -40.32 36.48 -32.77
CA ILE A 685 -39.20 37.23 -32.17
C ILE A 685 -39.00 38.57 -32.92
N GLU A 686 -39.08 38.58 -34.25
CA GLU A 686 -38.98 39.81 -35.05
C GLU A 686 -40.14 40.76 -34.81
N ALA A 687 -41.37 40.25 -34.62
CA ALA A 687 -42.54 41.06 -34.30
C ALA A 687 -42.41 41.83 -32.97
N THR A 688 -41.52 41.38 -32.07
CA THR A 688 -41.24 42.12 -30.82
C THR A 688 -40.36 43.35 -31.00
N GLY A 689 -39.70 43.51 -32.15
CA GLY A 689 -38.78 44.63 -32.39
C GLY A 689 -37.49 44.61 -31.57
N LEU A 690 -37.23 43.54 -30.79
CA LEU A 690 -36.08 43.41 -29.89
C LEU A 690 -34.79 42.95 -30.60
N THR A 691 -34.88 42.55 -31.86
CA THR A 691 -33.74 42.04 -32.65
C THR A 691 -33.00 43.10 -33.45
N GLY A 692 -33.48 44.36 -33.42
CA GLY A 692 -32.79 45.48 -34.05
C GLY A 692 -31.51 45.87 -33.31
N GLU A 693 -30.73 46.79 -33.90
CA GLU A 693 -29.54 47.35 -33.23
C GLU A 693 -29.92 48.11 -31.95
N ASP A 694 -31.06 48.82 -31.98
CA ASP A 694 -31.63 49.52 -30.84
C ASP A 694 -33.00 48.93 -30.45
N PRO A 695 -33.14 48.27 -29.29
CA PRO A 695 -34.44 47.83 -28.81
C PRO A 695 -35.26 49.04 -28.32
N ASN A 696 -36.51 49.11 -28.78
CA ASN A 696 -37.45 50.19 -28.45
C ASN A 696 -38.18 49.90 -27.13
N GLY A 697 -38.27 50.90 -26.25
CA GLY A 697 -39.08 50.84 -25.03
C GLY A 697 -38.47 51.66 -23.89
N PRO A 698 -39.27 52.24 -22.98
CA PRO A 698 -38.78 53.02 -21.85
C PRO A 698 -37.73 52.30 -20.98
N LEU A 699 -37.83 50.97 -20.85
CA LEU A 699 -36.85 50.17 -20.11
C LEU A 699 -35.46 50.18 -20.78
N TRP A 700 -35.44 50.06 -22.11
CA TRP A 700 -34.20 49.99 -22.90
C TRP A 700 -33.61 51.37 -23.15
N ASP A 701 -34.45 52.38 -23.32
CA ASP A 701 -34.04 53.77 -23.39
C ASP A 701 -33.37 54.20 -22.07
N PHE A 702 -33.93 53.78 -20.93
CA PHE A 702 -33.32 53.98 -19.61
C PHE A 702 -31.99 53.23 -19.47
N GLN A 703 -31.91 51.96 -19.90
CA GLN A 703 -30.65 51.20 -19.84
C GLN A 703 -29.51 51.87 -20.60
N ARG A 704 -29.79 52.50 -21.75
CA ARG A 704 -28.77 53.17 -22.57
C ARG A 704 -28.41 54.56 -22.06
N SER A 705 -29.39 55.32 -21.58
CA SER A 705 -29.21 56.74 -21.24
C SER A 705 -29.04 57.01 -19.74
N GLY A 706 -29.47 56.09 -18.88
CA GLY A 706 -29.63 56.30 -17.44
C GLY A 706 -30.69 57.35 -17.07
N MET A 707 -31.46 57.83 -18.06
CA MET A 707 -32.45 58.89 -17.91
C MET A 707 -33.87 58.31 -17.92
N LEU A 708 -34.72 58.80 -17.02
CA LEU A 708 -36.14 58.43 -17.02
C LEU A 708 -36.84 58.99 -18.28
N PRO A 709 -37.92 58.34 -18.76
CA PRO A 709 -38.67 58.79 -19.95
C PRO A 709 -39.14 60.25 -19.91
N TRP A 710 -39.47 60.78 -18.73
CA TRP A 710 -39.81 62.19 -18.50
C TRP A 710 -38.59 63.11 -18.62
N GLU A 711 -37.42 62.68 -18.15
CA GLU A 711 -36.16 63.42 -18.30
C GLU A 711 -35.71 63.49 -19.76
N ALA A 712 -35.84 62.38 -20.49
CA ALA A 712 -35.50 62.30 -21.90
C ALA A 712 -36.32 63.24 -22.79
N ARG A 713 -37.52 63.66 -22.34
CA ARG A 713 -38.37 64.64 -23.04
C ARG A 713 -37.96 66.09 -22.83
N GLY A 714 -37.07 66.36 -21.86
CA GLY A 714 -36.57 67.71 -21.56
C GLY A 714 -37.49 68.56 -20.68
N ASP A 715 -38.60 68.00 -20.19
CA ASP A 715 -39.54 68.68 -19.28
C ASP A 715 -39.15 68.54 -17.80
N ALA A 716 -38.16 67.70 -17.49
CA ALA A 716 -37.66 67.45 -16.14
C ALA A 716 -36.52 68.42 -15.73
N PRO A 717 -36.30 68.61 -14.42
CA PRO A 717 -35.12 69.36 -13.95
C PRO A 717 -33.83 68.65 -14.37
N HIS A 718 -32.83 69.44 -14.76
CA HIS A 718 -31.57 68.91 -15.28
C HIS A 718 -30.68 68.40 -14.14
N VAL A 719 -30.62 67.07 -14.01
CA VAL A 719 -29.71 66.36 -13.10
C VAL A 719 -28.72 65.57 -13.97
N GLU A 720 -27.42 65.69 -13.73
CA GLU A 720 -26.41 64.92 -14.46
C GLU A 720 -26.54 63.43 -14.11
N VAL A 721 -26.33 62.54 -15.09
CA VAL A 721 -26.26 61.09 -14.86
C VAL A 721 -24.80 60.73 -14.62
N ALA A 722 -24.52 60.05 -13.52
CA ALA A 722 -23.18 59.56 -13.25
C ALA A 722 -22.76 58.55 -14.34
N GLU A 723 -21.57 58.74 -14.93
CA GLU A 723 -21.07 57.89 -16.01
C GLU A 723 -20.90 56.42 -15.55
N ASP A 724 -20.50 56.21 -14.29
CA ASP A 724 -20.39 54.88 -13.67
C ASP A 724 -21.72 54.12 -13.66
N ALA A 725 -22.84 54.85 -13.49
CA ALA A 725 -24.19 54.29 -13.53
C ALA A 725 -24.52 53.67 -14.90
N ILE A 726 -24.11 54.37 -15.96
CA ILE A 726 -24.38 53.98 -17.33
C ILE A 726 -23.52 52.76 -17.68
N VAL A 727 -22.27 52.74 -17.20
CA VAL A 727 -21.37 51.60 -17.39
C VAL A 727 -21.93 50.36 -16.68
N GLU A 728 -22.39 50.46 -15.44
CA GLU A 728 -23.02 49.33 -14.72
C GLU A 728 -24.30 48.82 -15.42
N LEU A 729 -25.12 49.72 -15.98
CA LEU A 729 -26.34 49.35 -16.71
C LEU A 729 -26.08 48.71 -18.08
N THR A 730 -24.94 49.00 -18.70
CA THR A 730 -24.59 48.57 -20.06
C THR A 730 -23.48 47.51 -20.12
N GLN A 731 -22.90 47.13 -18.98
CA GLN A 731 -21.83 46.13 -18.90
C GLN A 731 -22.23 44.86 -19.68
N PRO A 732 -21.44 44.47 -20.70
CA PRO A 732 -21.78 43.36 -21.57
C PRO A 732 -21.74 42.05 -20.80
N LEU A 733 -22.88 41.34 -20.82
CA LEU A 733 -23.10 40.02 -20.22
C LEU A 733 -22.29 38.88 -20.90
N GLU A 734 -21.26 39.21 -21.67
CA GLU A 734 -20.41 38.22 -22.35
C GLU A 734 -19.27 37.72 -21.46
N SER A 735 -18.94 38.43 -20.38
CA SER A 735 -17.98 37.99 -19.37
C SER A 735 -18.67 37.21 -18.26
N THR A 736 -19.31 36.09 -18.60
CA THR A 736 -19.32 34.95 -17.67
C THR A 736 -18.13 34.08 -18.05
N ASP A 737 -16.93 34.62 -17.85
CA ASP A 737 -15.83 33.75 -17.50
C ASP A 737 -16.27 33.01 -16.24
N ILE A 738 -16.23 31.69 -16.37
CA ILE A 738 -16.31 30.70 -15.30
C ILE A 738 -15.73 31.32 -14.02
N ILE A 739 -16.50 31.24 -12.93
CA ILE A 739 -16.09 31.59 -11.57
C ILE A 739 -14.61 31.19 -11.37
N ASN A 740 -13.73 32.17 -11.52
CA ASN A 740 -12.34 32.09 -11.16
C ASN A 740 -12.21 33.03 -9.98
N GLU A 741 -12.25 32.48 -8.77
CA GLU A 741 -12.23 33.22 -7.50
C GLU A 741 -10.96 34.06 -7.25
N ASN A 742 -10.09 34.22 -8.24
CA ASN A 742 -8.86 34.99 -8.14
C ASN A 742 -8.85 36.14 -9.14
N GLN A 743 -9.55 37.22 -8.82
CA GLN A 743 -9.15 38.58 -9.18
C GLN A 743 -10.03 39.60 -8.43
N HIS A 744 -9.68 39.88 -7.17
CA HIS A 744 -9.98 41.19 -6.61
C HIS A 744 -9.11 42.20 -7.37
N GLN A 745 -9.74 43.10 -8.13
CA GLN A 745 -9.11 44.35 -8.50
C GLN A 745 -8.88 45.16 -7.22
N PRO A 746 -7.65 45.63 -6.94
CA PRO A 746 -7.43 46.49 -5.79
C PRO A 746 -7.95 47.90 -6.07
N VAL A 747 -8.69 48.42 -5.10
CA VAL A 747 -9.05 49.83 -4.96
C VAL A 747 -7.76 50.64 -4.80
N PRO A 748 -7.60 51.82 -5.43
CA PRO A 748 -6.41 52.64 -5.25
C PRO A 748 -6.52 53.40 -3.93
N GLU A 749 -5.96 52.83 -2.86
CA GLU A 749 -5.66 53.57 -1.64
C GLU A 749 -4.27 54.20 -1.77
N ASN A 750 -4.25 55.53 -1.89
CA ASN A 750 -3.08 56.33 -1.61
C ASN A 750 -2.78 56.19 -0.11
N GLU A 751 -1.69 55.54 0.27
CA GLU A 751 -0.90 55.89 1.45
C GLU A 751 0.47 55.20 1.41
N GLU A 752 1.49 56.02 1.67
CA GLU A 752 2.90 55.72 1.58
C GLU A 752 3.31 54.62 2.58
N VAL A 753 3.73 53.45 2.09
CA VAL A 753 4.48 52.47 2.88
C VAL A 753 5.73 52.09 2.10
N GLU A 754 6.89 52.49 2.63
CA GLU A 754 8.22 52.20 2.09
C GLU A 754 8.39 50.70 1.84
N GLU A 755 8.52 50.34 0.56
CA GLU A 755 8.83 48.99 0.09
C GLU A 755 10.26 48.62 0.51
N LEU A 756 10.38 47.87 1.60
CA LEU A 756 11.64 47.29 2.09
C LEU A 756 11.92 45.91 1.45
N TRP A 757 11.61 45.76 0.17
CA TRP A 757 12.00 44.61 -0.64
C TRP A 757 12.51 45.11 -1.99
N THR A 758 13.78 44.85 -2.27
CA THR A 758 14.37 45.09 -3.59
C THR A 758 14.36 43.78 -4.36
N ASP A 759 13.88 43.81 -5.60
CA ASP A 759 13.90 42.67 -6.51
C ASP A 759 15.33 42.21 -6.78
N LEU A 760 15.60 40.92 -6.55
CA LEU A 760 16.89 40.33 -6.90
C LEU A 760 17.02 40.26 -8.43
N PRO A 761 18.15 40.73 -9.02
CA PRO A 761 18.39 40.57 -10.44
C PRO A 761 18.62 39.09 -10.80
N PRO A 762 18.25 38.67 -12.03
CA PRO A 762 18.45 37.30 -12.48
C PRO A 762 19.96 36.98 -12.55
N PRO A 763 20.38 35.75 -12.20
CA PRO A 763 21.79 35.40 -12.12
C PRO A 763 22.44 35.42 -13.52
N GLU A 764 23.49 36.23 -13.67
CA GLU A 764 24.38 36.21 -14.83
C GLU A 764 25.33 35.01 -14.72
N ASP A 765 25.29 34.12 -15.72
CA ASP A 765 26.31 33.10 -15.94
C ASP A 765 27.60 33.76 -16.43
N ASN A 766 28.61 33.86 -15.55
CA ASN A 766 29.99 34.05 -15.98
C ASN A 766 30.94 33.15 -15.17
N PRO A 767 31.79 32.35 -15.84
CA PRO A 767 32.63 31.34 -15.21
C PRO A 767 33.96 31.96 -14.76
N GLU A 768 34.35 31.74 -13.49
CA GLU A 768 35.70 31.31 -13.09
C GLU A 768 35.89 31.33 -11.54
N THR A 769 36.13 30.12 -11.01
CA THR A 769 36.97 29.73 -9.84
C THR A 769 36.62 30.28 -8.44
N GLU A 770 36.40 29.48 -7.39
CA GLU A 770 37.25 28.40 -6.88
C GLU A 770 36.49 27.31 -6.08
N THR A 771 36.88 26.04 -6.32
CA THR A 771 36.97 24.87 -5.41
C THR A 771 35.67 24.28 -4.82
N GLU A 772 35.06 23.29 -5.48
CA GLU A 772 35.31 21.82 -5.35
C GLU A 772 34.61 21.17 -4.14
N LEU A 773 33.39 20.66 -4.35
CA LEU A 773 32.95 19.33 -3.88
C LEU A 773 31.79 18.83 -4.78
N VAL A 774 32.13 17.83 -5.63
CA VAL A 774 31.26 16.83 -6.29
C VAL A 774 30.21 17.33 -7.31
N PRO A 775 30.48 17.24 -8.64
CA PRO A 775 29.44 17.36 -9.66
C PRO A 775 28.64 16.06 -9.77
N LYS A 776 27.32 16.20 -9.60
CA LYS A 776 26.30 15.23 -10.01
C LYS A 776 26.13 15.38 -11.52
N ALA A 777 26.76 14.52 -12.32
CA ALA A 777 26.59 14.53 -13.76
C ALA A 777 25.15 14.09 -14.10
N MET A 778 24.34 15.08 -14.46
CA MET A 778 23.05 14.92 -15.11
C MET A 778 23.32 14.58 -16.57
N VAL A 779 22.74 13.49 -17.06
CA VAL A 779 22.81 13.09 -18.45
C VAL A 779 21.88 14.00 -19.24
N GLU A 780 22.44 14.91 -20.02
CA GLU A 780 21.70 15.57 -21.11
C GLU A 780 21.71 14.65 -22.33
N ALA A 781 20.52 14.44 -22.89
CA ALA A 781 20.34 13.80 -24.17
C ALA A 781 20.75 14.80 -25.26
N SER A 782 21.73 14.44 -26.10
CA SER A 782 21.83 14.96 -27.47
C SER A 782 22.68 14.06 -28.37
N GLU A 783 22.07 13.76 -29.52
CA GLU A 783 22.65 13.63 -30.85
C GLU A 783 23.50 12.39 -31.21
N ILE A 784 22.79 11.43 -31.80
CA ILE A 784 23.09 10.76 -33.09
C ILE A 784 24.55 10.88 -33.56
N ILE A 785 25.32 9.80 -33.37
CA ILE A 785 26.50 9.51 -34.17
C ILE A 785 26.19 8.28 -35.02
N GLU A 786 26.39 8.46 -36.32
CA GLU A 786 26.19 7.48 -37.38
C GLU A 786 27.04 6.20 -37.17
N SER A 787 26.37 5.06 -37.36
CA SER A 787 26.87 3.74 -37.73
C SER A 787 28.35 3.38 -37.44
N THR A 788 28.60 2.81 -36.27
CA THR A 788 29.56 1.69 -36.11
C THR A 788 28.86 0.61 -35.29
N GLY A 789 28.98 -0.66 -35.70
CA GLY A 789 28.09 -1.76 -35.30
C GLY A 789 27.98 -1.97 -33.79
N GLU A 790 26.87 -2.58 -33.35
CA GLU A 790 26.56 -2.86 -31.93
C GLU A 790 27.69 -3.60 -31.19
N ALA A 791 28.54 -4.34 -31.90
CA ALA A 791 29.72 -5.00 -31.35
C ALA A 791 30.82 -4.00 -30.94
N ASP A 792 31.04 -2.94 -31.71
CA ASP A 792 32.04 -1.91 -31.41
C ASP A 792 31.58 -1.02 -30.25
N GLN A 793 30.27 -0.77 -30.16
CA GLN A 793 29.68 -0.05 -29.02
C GLN A 793 29.78 -0.87 -27.73
N ARG A 794 29.56 -2.19 -27.79
CA ARG A 794 29.76 -3.09 -26.64
C ARG A 794 31.23 -3.18 -26.22
N ALA A 795 32.15 -3.30 -27.19
CA ALA A 795 33.57 -3.32 -26.91
C ALA A 795 34.06 -2.00 -26.29
N TRP A 796 33.54 -0.86 -26.76
CA TRP A 796 33.83 0.44 -26.17
C TRP A 796 33.29 0.55 -24.74
N ILE A 797 32.04 0.13 -24.50
CA ILE A 797 31.45 0.12 -23.15
C ILE A 797 32.20 -0.82 -22.21
N GLU A 798 32.59 -2.02 -22.66
CA GLU A 798 33.40 -2.96 -21.85
C GLU A 798 34.79 -2.39 -21.55
N GLN A 799 35.40 -1.67 -22.49
CA GLN A 799 36.69 -1.02 -22.28
C GLN A 799 36.60 0.16 -21.29
N GLU A 800 35.53 0.95 -21.36
CA GLU A 800 35.26 2.04 -20.42
C GLU A 800 34.91 1.49 -19.02
N LEU A 801 34.20 0.36 -18.93
CA LEU A 801 33.93 -0.34 -17.67
C LEU A 801 35.22 -0.93 -17.07
N ALA A 802 36.07 -1.56 -17.87
CA ALA A 802 37.38 -2.06 -17.42
C ALA A 802 38.29 -0.93 -16.92
N ARG A 803 38.22 0.24 -17.57
CA ARG A 803 38.93 1.45 -17.14
C ARG A 803 38.40 1.99 -15.81
N LEU A 804 37.08 2.01 -15.62
CA LEU A 804 36.45 2.39 -14.36
C LEU A 804 36.79 1.40 -13.25
N ASP A 805 36.80 0.10 -13.53
CA ASP A 805 37.16 -0.94 -12.56
C ASP A 805 38.64 -0.87 -12.16
N ALA A 806 39.54 -0.56 -13.12
CA ALA A 806 40.94 -0.27 -12.83
C ALA A 806 41.12 1.00 -11.98
N GLN A 807 40.36 2.07 -12.25
CA GLN A 807 40.35 3.28 -11.42
C GLN A 807 39.80 3.04 -10.01
N TRP A 808 38.85 2.12 -9.86
CA TRP A 808 38.32 1.70 -8.56
C TRP A 808 39.34 0.88 -7.76
N LYS A 809 40.07 -0.03 -8.41
CA LYS A 809 41.18 -0.78 -7.76
C LYS A 809 42.29 0.14 -7.27
N HIS A 810 42.63 1.20 -8.02
CA HIS A 810 43.62 2.20 -7.59
C HIS A 810 43.12 3.18 -6.51
N ARG A 811 41.81 3.26 -6.24
CA ARG A 811 41.27 4.02 -5.10
C ARG A 811 41.21 3.23 -3.79
N GLY A 812 41.40 1.90 -3.82
CA GLY A 812 41.46 1.03 -2.65
C GLY A 812 42.84 0.93 -2.00
N GLU A 813 43.91 1.30 -2.70
CA GLU A 813 45.27 1.40 -2.16
C GLU A 813 45.51 2.83 -1.65
N VAL A 814 45.08 3.09 -0.42
CA VAL A 814 45.55 4.27 0.32
C VAL A 814 47.01 4.04 0.67
N ALA A 815 47.89 4.83 0.04
CA ALA A 815 49.29 4.96 0.40
C ALA A 815 49.42 5.30 1.90
N SER A 816 49.94 4.36 2.69
CA SER A 816 50.43 4.63 4.03
C SER A 816 51.83 5.23 3.93
N GLU A 817 51.93 6.55 4.12
CA GLU A 817 53.22 7.18 4.41
C GLU A 817 53.72 6.75 5.80
N PRO A 818 55.05 6.58 5.96
CA PRO A 818 55.62 5.77 7.02
C PRO A 818 55.81 6.58 8.31
N THR A 819 55.12 6.18 9.38
CA THR A 819 55.51 6.58 10.73
C THR A 819 56.37 5.49 11.34
N THR A 820 57.66 5.78 11.37
CA THR A 820 58.71 5.07 12.10
C THR A 820 58.32 4.78 13.56
N ASN A 821 58.32 3.51 13.95
CA ASN A 821 58.83 3.12 15.26
C ASN A 821 59.51 1.74 15.15
N PRO A 822 60.75 1.57 15.65
CA PRO A 822 61.57 0.40 15.44
C PRO A 822 61.43 -0.55 16.64
N LEU A 823 60.78 -1.69 16.45
CA LEU A 823 61.06 -2.97 17.12
C LEU A 823 59.90 -3.90 16.77
N VAL A 824 60.23 -5.14 16.45
CA VAL A 824 59.36 -6.24 15.97
C VAL A 824 59.34 -6.31 14.45
N ASP A 825 60.41 -6.91 13.92
CA ASP A 825 60.42 -7.46 12.56
C ASP A 825 59.45 -8.65 12.52
N GLU A 826 58.41 -8.56 11.69
CA GLU A 826 57.41 -9.62 11.49
C GLU A 826 58.04 -10.94 11.01
N ASP A 827 59.21 -10.87 10.34
CA ASP A 827 59.98 -12.04 9.90
C ASP A 827 60.50 -12.90 11.08
N MET A 828 60.76 -12.29 12.25
CA MET A 828 61.22 -13.03 13.45
C MET A 828 60.07 -13.77 14.15
N LEU A 829 58.83 -13.35 13.92
CA LEU A 829 57.63 -14.01 14.46
C LEU A 829 57.22 -15.21 13.59
N SER A 830 57.37 -15.10 12.26
CA SER A 830 57.15 -16.23 11.35
C SER A 830 58.18 -17.35 11.56
N ASP A 831 59.44 -17.00 11.85
CA ASP A 831 60.47 -17.99 12.14
C ASP A 831 60.21 -18.69 13.50
N LEU A 832 59.72 -17.97 14.50
CA LEU A 832 59.31 -18.56 15.79
C LEU A 832 58.04 -19.42 15.70
N GLU A 833 57.09 -19.08 14.83
CA GLU A 833 55.93 -19.94 14.53
C GLU A 833 56.33 -21.22 13.81
N SER A 834 57.32 -21.17 12.91
CA SER A 834 57.87 -22.37 12.30
C SER A 834 58.66 -23.25 13.30
N ASP A 835 59.43 -22.65 14.20
CA ASP A 835 60.17 -23.37 15.25
C ASP A 835 59.24 -23.98 16.31
N LEU A 836 58.04 -23.40 16.52
CA LEU A 836 57.01 -23.95 17.40
C LEU A 836 56.18 -25.06 16.74
N ALA A 837 56.06 -25.07 15.41
CA ALA A 837 55.36 -26.12 14.67
C ALA A 837 56.13 -27.45 14.65
N ASP A 838 57.45 -27.43 14.84
CA ASP A 838 58.32 -28.62 14.88
C ASP A 838 58.50 -29.22 16.29
N LEU A 839 57.88 -28.65 17.33
CA LEU A 839 57.84 -29.25 18.66
C LEU A 839 56.57 -30.13 18.82
N GLU A 840 56.72 -31.43 18.50
CA GLU A 840 55.74 -32.47 18.84
C GLU A 840 55.43 -32.48 20.35
N LEU A 841 54.14 -32.36 20.69
CA LEU A 841 53.58 -32.67 22.01
C LEU A 841 52.69 -33.91 21.93
#